data_AF-A0A8S3SQ30-F1
#
_entry.id   AF-A0A8S3SQ30-F1
#
_cell.length_a   1.000
_cell.length_b   1.000
_cell.length_c   1.000
_cell.angle_alpha   90.00
_cell.angle_beta   90.00
_cell.angle_gamma   90.00
#
_symmetry.space_group_name_H-M   'P 1'
#
loop_
_entity.id
_entity.type
_entity.pdbx_description
1 polymer ?
#
loop_
_entity_poly.entity_id
_entity_poly.type
_entity_poly.pdbx_seq_one_letter_code
_entity_poly.pdbx_strand_id
1 'polypeptide(L)'
;MACRKGNFLVLILWMLDLAIATQESRTDSIPAGDPRRCHSILNDKNLIRYESLPGNGWDNLMNKDAGIVVNFNFSKCKTTDDGRYIVPDTIYTIPIKSSRVETYAELFDHWTNYTSTTSRSINVGAGLTLTHFGISGKFSSESESIKSHQVDDKSTTTRVQVRYVRYTAKLQPDTPLHPTFKSRLLSIAAHIQLNNTNMATYESELLVRDFGTHVVTSVDAGAALVQVDEIKSTFSRDYSSSKSKISASASASFFSVFKISSSYAHQTTKEMIDQYLGNRSHSRVETYGGPIFKPVNFSLNDWGDKIGDDLVPLDRAGDPLFFLITPYSLPELPNSVVYKLIQSVKTAIEMYYKFNIYRGCTNIDSPNFSFQANVDDGTCKAPSTNFTFGGVYQKCNRNGGLSRNLCSGLDQKNPLTGDYSCPPNYEAVLIQESTRSSSESVHKCHRCWLFAHCCNDHTVYGSATYSAYWCVARGSVPEQSGFLFGGLYTNTVSNPVTRSRQCPLYFYPLNIGNDMKVCVSDDYELGYEFSVPFAGFYSCRSGNPLMIGSKSDSNLLKSTHTLDSYLTLSGSGKWPKGCPNGYSQHLATVENSCEINYCVKADAFSPRGLPPVRQPPFMEIPAEGFTDSSSYSISDDGLIWKIMTPEEADTSKSASTSSSDSESSENPGLSKGVVAGISIIATIACIVAASAIIVKYRKYKSLYRPLKMSAPLYREKTTNSPSRVQYGSQNEHQTEILVET
;
A
#
# COMPACT_ATOMS: atom_id res chain seq x y z
N MET A 1 5.57 -46.73 -74.10
CA MET A 1 4.63 -45.87 -73.35
C MET A 1 4.35 -46.49 -71.97
N ALA A 2 5.37 -46.64 -71.11
CA ALA A 2 5.23 -47.24 -69.77
C ALA A 2 6.49 -46.96 -68.92
N CYS A 3 6.88 -45.69 -68.75
CA CYS A 3 8.00 -45.33 -67.83
C CYS A 3 7.96 -43.86 -67.38
N ARG A 4 6.77 -43.26 -67.28
CA ARG A 4 6.61 -41.87 -66.79
C ARG A 4 5.53 -41.67 -65.72
N LYS A 5 4.85 -42.74 -65.28
CA LYS A 5 3.79 -42.68 -64.26
C LYS A 5 4.27 -43.06 -62.84
N GLY A 6 5.42 -43.73 -62.69
CA GLY A 6 5.95 -44.14 -61.39
C GLY A 6 6.58 -42.99 -60.59
N ASN A 7 7.39 -42.14 -61.23
CA ASN A 7 8.10 -41.05 -60.53
C ASN A 7 7.19 -39.90 -60.08
N PHE A 8 6.03 -39.70 -60.72
CA PHE A 8 5.10 -38.64 -60.32
C PHE A 8 4.33 -39.02 -59.05
N LEU A 9 3.99 -40.30 -58.88
CA LEU A 9 3.30 -40.80 -57.69
C LEU A 9 4.21 -40.77 -56.45
N VAL A 10 5.49 -41.11 -56.62
CA VAL A 10 6.49 -41.09 -55.54
C VAL A 10 6.80 -39.65 -55.10
N LEU A 11 6.87 -38.69 -56.03
CA LEU A 11 7.03 -37.27 -55.70
C LEU A 11 5.81 -36.71 -54.98
N ILE A 12 4.60 -37.12 -55.36
CA ILE A 12 3.36 -36.72 -54.66
C ILE A 12 3.32 -37.31 -53.25
N LEU A 13 3.71 -38.58 -53.07
CA LEU A 13 3.79 -39.22 -51.75
C LEU A 13 4.86 -38.56 -50.87
N TRP A 14 6.04 -38.24 -51.42
CA TRP A 14 7.08 -37.50 -50.70
C TRP A 14 6.67 -36.07 -50.33
N MET A 15 5.93 -35.39 -51.21
CA MET A 15 5.40 -34.04 -50.95
C MET A 15 4.24 -34.08 -49.93
N LEU A 16 3.44 -35.15 -49.91
CA LEU A 16 2.45 -35.40 -48.86
C LEU A 16 3.12 -35.70 -47.52
N ASP A 17 4.16 -36.55 -47.49
CA ASP A 17 4.90 -36.87 -46.27
C ASP A 17 5.66 -35.64 -45.73
N LEU A 18 6.22 -34.78 -46.60
CA LEU A 18 6.76 -33.48 -46.17
C LEU A 18 5.68 -32.51 -45.70
N ALA A 19 4.49 -32.50 -46.30
CA ALA A 19 3.38 -31.65 -45.86
C ALA A 19 2.81 -32.12 -44.50
N ILE A 20 2.75 -33.43 -44.27
CA ILE A 20 2.32 -34.03 -43.00
C ILE A 20 3.39 -33.79 -41.91
N ALA A 21 4.68 -33.98 -42.21
CA ALA A 21 5.77 -33.73 -41.28
C ALA A 21 5.95 -32.24 -40.92
N THR A 22 5.66 -31.31 -41.86
CA THR A 22 5.69 -29.87 -41.58
C THR A 22 4.47 -29.39 -40.77
N GLN A 23 3.37 -30.15 -40.76
CA GLN A 23 2.21 -29.87 -39.93
C GLN A 23 2.38 -30.41 -38.49
N GLU A 24 2.99 -31.58 -38.31
CA GLU A 24 3.42 -32.10 -36.99
C GLU A 24 4.52 -31.22 -36.34
N SER A 25 5.44 -30.68 -37.14
CA SER A 25 6.51 -29.80 -36.66
C SER A 25 6.01 -28.47 -36.06
N ARG A 26 4.85 -27.95 -36.46
CA ARG A 26 4.30 -26.69 -35.90
C ARG A 26 3.74 -26.87 -34.49
N THR A 27 3.17 -28.04 -34.19
CA THR A 27 2.56 -28.35 -32.89
C THR A 27 3.55 -28.49 -31.74
N ASP A 28 4.79 -28.92 -32.02
CA ASP A 28 5.82 -29.12 -31.00
C ASP A 28 6.52 -27.83 -30.54
N SER A 29 6.27 -26.70 -31.20
CA SER A 29 6.90 -25.41 -30.87
C SER A 29 6.14 -24.59 -29.81
N ILE A 30 4.87 -24.91 -29.54
CA ILE A 30 4.04 -24.15 -28.60
C ILE A 30 4.05 -24.85 -27.23
N PRO A 31 4.47 -24.16 -26.15
CA PRO A 31 4.53 -24.76 -24.81
C PRO A 31 3.22 -25.38 -24.36
N ALA A 32 3.31 -26.47 -23.60
CA ALA A 32 2.15 -27.04 -22.91
C ALA A 32 1.53 -25.98 -21.97
N GLY A 33 0.21 -25.80 -22.04
CA GLY A 33 -0.52 -24.80 -21.26
C GLY A 33 -0.74 -23.46 -21.95
N ASP A 34 -0.15 -23.22 -23.14
CA ASP A 34 -0.49 -22.07 -23.98
C ASP A 34 -1.83 -22.33 -24.71
N PRO A 35 -2.81 -21.41 -24.64
CA PRO A 35 -4.12 -21.61 -25.26
C PRO A 35 -4.05 -21.79 -26.78
N ARG A 36 -3.02 -21.27 -27.47
CA ARG A 36 -2.86 -21.43 -28.93
C ARG A 36 -2.63 -22.87 -29.34
N ARG A 37 -2.10 -23.70 -28.45
CA ARG A 37 -1.91 -25.14 -28.70
C ARG A 37 -3.26 -25.85 -28.88
N CYS A 38 -4.32 -25.34 -28.25
CA CYS A 38 -5.64 -25.96 -28.31
C CYS A 38 -6.30 -25.88 -29.69
N HIS A 39 -5.99 -24.87 -30.51
CA HIS A 39 -6.49 -24.82 -31.89
C HIS A 39 -6.04 -26.02 -32.71
N SER A 40 -4.81 -26.49 -32.48
CA SER A 40 -4.29 -27.65 -33.19
C SER A 40 -4.81 -28.97 -32.62
N ILE A 41 -4.93 -29.07 -31.29
CA ILE A 41 -5.43 -30.29 -30.63
C ILE A 41 -6.90 -30.54 -30.97
N LEU A 42 -7.72 -29.48 -30.95
CA LEU A 42 -9.15 -29.55 -31.20
C LEU A 42 -9.51 -29.46 -32.69
N ASN A 43 -8.52 -29.21 -33.56
CA ASN A 43 -8.70 -28.97 -34.99
C ASN A 43 -9.76 -27.89 -35.30
N ASP A 44 -9.83 -26.86 -34.46
CA ASP A 44 -10.75 -25.72 -34.62
C ASP A 44 -10.00 -24.39 -34.43
N LYS A 45 -9.89 -23.66 -35.54
CA LYS A 45 -9.22 -22.35 -35.61
C LYS A 45 -10.14 -21.19 -35.20
N ASN A 46 -11.44 -21.44 -35.07
CA ASN A 46 -12.45 -20.44 -34.72
C ASN A 46 -12.73 -20.37 -33.22
N LEU A 47 -12.17 -21.29 -32.42
CA LEU A 47 -12.26 -21.22 -30.97
C LEU A 47 -11.67 -19.90 -30.46
N ILE A 48 -12.39 -19.24 -29.56
CA ILE A 48 -11.94 -17.99 -28.97
C ILE A 48 -11.55 -18.28 -27.52
N ARG A 49 -10.49 -17.63 -27.02
CA ARG A 49 -10.17 -17.71 -25.59
C ARG A 49 -11.24 -16.96 -24.81
N TYR A 50 -11.75 -17.57 -23.75
CA TYR A 50 -12.65 -16.90 -22.83
C TYR A 50 -11.91 -15.77 -22.08
N GLU A 51 -12.36 -14.53 -22.26
CA GLU A 51 -11.68 -13.34 -21.73
C GLU A 51 -12.12 -12.95 -20.31
N SER A 52 -13.38 -13.20 -19.97
CA SER A 52 -13.96 -12.87 -18.66
C SER A 52 -13.57 -13.89 -17.59
N LEU A 53 -12.29 -13.94 -17.20
CA LEU A 53 -11.77 -14.94 -16.28
C LEU A 53 -11.76 -14.45 -14.81
N PRO A 54 -12.22 -15.27 -13.84
CA PRO A 54 -11.91 -15.05 -12.43
C PRO A 54 -10.43 -15.38 -12.14
N GLY A 55 -9.92 -14.95 -10.98
CA GLY A 55 -8.57 -15.26 -10.50
C GLY A 55 -7.60 -14.08 -10.46
N ASN A 56 -8.03 -12.91 -10.91
CA ASN A 56 -7.29 -11.67 -10.75
C ASN A 56 -7.53 -11.08 -9.35
N GLY A 57 -6.55 -10.31 -8.88
CA GLY A 57 -6.70 -9.45 -7.73
C GLY A 57 -7.69 -8.32 -7.99
N TRP A 58 -8.25 -7.75 -6.93
CA TRP A 58 -9.28 -6.71 -6.99
C TRP A 58 -9.10 -5.66 -5.89
N ASP A 59 -8.96 -4.40 -6.28
CA ASP A 59 -9.09 -3.27 -5.37
C ASP A 59 -10.58 -2.94 -5.20
N ASN A 60 -11.09 -3.28 -4.02
CA ASN A 60 -12.50 -3.15 -3.71
C ASN A 60 -12.89 -1.75 -3.22
N LEU A 61 -11.94 -0.85 -2.92
CA LEU A 61 -12.25 0.56 -2.68
C LEU A 61 -12.48 1.30 -4.00
N MET A 62 -11.65 1.00 -5.00
CA MET A 62 -11.66 1.66 -6.31
C MET A 62 -12.54 0.97 -7.35
N ASN A 63 -12.99 -0.27 -7.09
CA ASN A 63 -13.58 -1.17 -8.08
C ASN A 63 -12.70 -1.39 -9.32
N LYS A 64 -11.44 -1.77 -9.12
CA LYS A 64 -10.48 -1.99 -10.22
C LYS A 64 -9.81 -3.35 -10.12
N ASP A 65 -9.61 -3.97 -11.28
CA ASP A 65 -8.78 -5.17 -11.40
C ASP A 65 -7.32 -4.85 -11.05
N ALA A 66 -6.66 -5.76 -10.33
CA ALA A 66 -5.26 -5.68 -9.92
C ALA A 66 -4.45 -6.86 -10.51
N GLY A 67 -3.25 -7.12 -10.00
CA GLY A 67 -2.37 -8.18 -10.49
C GLY A 67 -3.01 -9.59 -10.49
N ILE A 68 -2.53 -10.46 -11.37
CA ILE A 68 -3.01 -11.84 -11.49
C ILE A 68 -2.57 -12.66 -10.27
N VAL A 69 -3.52 -13.30 -9.58
CA VAL A 69 -3.25 -14.02 -8.33
C VAL A 69 -3.15 -15.54 -8.53
N VAL A 70 -3.89 -16.08 -9.49
CA VAL A 70 -3.92 -17.53 -9.80
C VAL A 70 -3.19 -17.84 -11.11
N ASN A 71 -2.71 -19.07 -11.24
CA ASN A 71 -2.06 -19.52 -12.45
C ASN A 71 -3.07 -20.12 -13.44
N PHE A 72 -3.12 -19.58 -14.66
CA PHE A 72 -3.96 -20.14 -15.74
C PHE A 72 -3.17 -21.13 -16.58
N ASN A 73 -3.68 -22.35 -16.69
CA ASN A 73 -3.12 -23.41 -17.54
C ASN A 73 -4.21 -23.91 -18.49
N PHE A 74 -3.87 -24.11 -19.76
CA PHE A 74 -4.78 -24.59 -20.82
C PHE A 74 -4.38 -25.99 -21.35
N SER A 75 -3.62 -26.76 -20.58
CA SER A 75 -3.05 -28.03 -21.03
C SER A 75 -4.09 -29.08 -21.42
N LYS A 76 -5.29 -29.04 -20.82
CA LYS A 76 -6.39 -29.98 -21.13
C LYS A 76 -7.30 -29.48 -22.25
N CYS A 77 -7.07 -28.28 -22.77
CA CYS A 77 -7.88 -27.66 -23.81
C CYS A 77 -9.39 -27.75 -23.56
N LYS A 78 -9.80 -27.51 -22.30
CA LYS A 78 -11.21 -27.48 -21.91
C LYS A 78 -11.92 -26.37 -22.67
N THR A 79 -13.16 -26.64 -23.06
CA THR A 79 -14.06 -25.64 -23.60
C THR A 79 -15.24 -25.42 -22.68
N THR A 80 -16.02 -24.36 -22.94
CA THR A 80 -17.38 -24.25 -22.44
C THR A 80 -18.23 -25.43 -22.92
N ASP A 81 -19.33 -25.73 -22.22
CA ASP A 81 -20.23 -26.86 -22.56
C ASP A 81 -20.82 -26.76 -23.98
N ASP A 82 -20.91 -25.54 -24.52
CA ASP A 82 -21.38 -25.28 -25.89
C ASP A 82 -20.24 -25.21 -26.92
N GLY A 83 -19.00 -25.51 -26.52
CA GLY A 83 -17.83 -25.57 -27.40
C GLY A 83 -17.36 -24.24 -27.96
N ARG A 84 -17.88 -23.09 -27.48
CA ARG A 84 -17.59 -21.78 -28.08
C ARG A 84 -16.25 -21.17 -27.63
N TYR A 85 -15.87 -21.38 -26.36
CA TYR A 85 -14.65 -20.79 -25.82
C TYR A 85 -13.73 -21.80 -25.18
N ILE A 86 -12.42 -21.56 -25.31
CA ILE A 86 -11.39 -22.26 -24.55
C ILE A 86 -11.28 -21.64 -23.15
N VAL A 87 -11.29 -22.48 -22.12
CA VAL A 87 -11.23 -22.09 -20.70
C VAL A 87 -10.06 -22.76 -19.99
N PRO A 88 -9.46 -22.13 -18.96
CA PRO A 88 -8.40 -22.76 -18.16
C PRO A 88 -8.84 -24.05 -17.47
N ASP A 89 -7.86 -24.92 -17.20
CA ASP A 89 -8.04 -26.24 -16.62
C ASP A 89 -8.79 -26.20 -15.28
N THR A 90 -8.49 -25.21 -14.45
CA THR A 90 -9.01 -24.97 -13.09
C THR A 90 -10.21 -24.03 -13.06
N ILE A 91 -10.82 -23.74 -14.20
CA ILE A 91 -12.03 -22.91 -14.30
C ILE A 91 -13.15 -23.76 -14.88
N TYR A 92 -14.37 -23.53 -14.39
CA TYR A 92 -15.58 -24.06 -14.97
C TYR A 92 -16.58 -22.93 -15.21
N THR A 93 -17.41 -23.10 -16.22
CA THR A 93 -18.43 -22.14 -16.62
C THR A 93 -19.81 -22.74 -16.45
N ILE A 94 -20.75 -21.95 -15.95
CA ILE A 94 -22.15 -22.32 -15.85
C ILE A 94 -22.92 -21.57 -16.95
N PRO A 95 -23.59 -22.26 -17.89
CA PRO A 95 -24.37 -21.60 -18.92
C PRO A 95 -25.66 -21.02 -18.33
N ILE A 96 -25.70 -19.71 -18.11
CA ILE A 96 -26.88 -19.00 -17.59
C ILE A 96 -27.85 -18.67 -18.71
N LYS A 97 -27.33 -18.10 -19.82
CA LYS A 97 -28.09 -17.70 -21.02
C LYS A 97 -29.39 -16.92 -20.68
N SER A 98 -29.28 -15.95 -19.78
CA SER A 98 -30.41 -15.15 -19.30
C SER A 98 -30.35 -13.72 -19.86
N SER A 99 -31.50 -13.22 -20.32
CA SER A 99 -31.70 -11.81 -20.67
C SER A 99 -32.65 -11.18 -19.67
N ARG A 100 -32.28 -10.03 -19.11
CA ARG A 100 -33.08 -9.24 -18.17
C ARG A 100 -33.26 -7.83 -18.71
N VAL A 101 -34.51 -7.43 -18.85
CA VAL A 101 -34.90 -6.08 -19.25
C VAL A 101 -35.68 -5.48 -18.09
N GLU A 102 -35.07 -4.52 -17.39
CA GLU A 102 -35.77 -3.78 -16.34
C GLU A 102 -36.67 -2.74 -17.00
N THR A 103 -37.99 -2.88 -16.83
CA THR A 103 -38.94 -1.92 -17.40
C THR A 103 -39.16 -0.70 -16.50
N TYR A 104 -38.67 -0.73 -15.26
CA TYR A 104 -38.73 0.37 -14.29
C TYR A 104 -37.33 0.72 -13.82
N ALA A 105 -36.99 2.01 -13.86
CA ALA A 105 -35.72 2.51 -13.35
C ALA A 105 -35.58 2.32 -11.84
N GLU A 106 -34.36 2.02 -11.39
CA GLU A 106 -33.96 2.17 -9.99
C GLU A 106 -33.80 3.66 -9.65
N LEU A 107 -34.22 4.04 -8.45
CA LEU A 107 -34.10 5.42 -7.94
C LEU A 107 -33.22 5.43 -6.70
N PHE A 108 -32.17 6.24 -6.71
CA PHE A 108 -31.22 6.39 -5.61
C PHE A 108 -31.28 7.80 -5.04
N ASP A 109 -32.07 7.97 -3.97
CA ASP A 109 -32.25 9.25 -3.28
C ASP A 109 -30.98 9.77 -2.58
N HIS A 110 -30.00 8.90 -2.33
CA HIS A 110 -28.75 9.25 -1.66
C HIS A 110 -27.59 8.37 -2.14
N TRP A 111 -26.41 8.96 -2.37
CA TRP A 111 -25.22 8.30 -2.93
C TRP A 111 -24.69 7.16 -2.04
N THR A 112 -25.00 7.16 -0.74
CA THR A 112 -24.62 6.05 0.15
C THR A 112 -25.28 4.74 -0.27
N ASN A 113 -26.48 4.81 -0.85
CA ASN A 113 -27.31 3.67 -1.22
C ASN A 113 -27.07 3.23 -2.67
N TYR A 114 -26.27 3.98 -3.43
CA TYR A 114 -25.92 3.64 -4.79
C TYR A 114 -25.15 2.31 -4.83
N THR A 115 -25.55 1.43 -5.75
CA THR A 115 -24.91 0.12 -5.95
C THR A 115 -24.15 0.11 -7.26
N SER A 116 -22.93 -0.42 -7.29
CA SER A 116 -22.12 -0.43 -8.51
C SER A 116 -22.76 -1.27 -9.61
N THR A 117 -22.64 -0.82 -10.85
CA THR A 117 -23.21 -1.48 -12.03
C THR A 117 -22.49 -2.78 -12.40
N THR A 118 -21.18 -2.89 -12.15
CA THR A 118 -20.33 -4.02 -12.59
C THR A 118 -19.71 -4.86 -11.48
N SER A 119 -19.88 -4.45 -10.23
CA SER A 119 -19.16 -5.02 -9.07
C SER A 119 -20.03 -5.03 -7.81
N ARG A 120 -21.35 -5.22 -7.96
CA ARG A 120 -22.30 -5.19 -6.85
C ARG A 120 -22.00 -6.30 -5.85
N SER A 121 -21.83 -7.53 -6.33
CA SER A 121 -21.75 -8.70 -5.45
C SER A 121 -20.48 -8.71 -4.60
N ILE A 122 -19.32 -8.34 -5.15
CA ILE A 122 -18.06 -8.27 -4.41
C ILE A 122 -18.05 -7.13 -3.38
N ASN A 123 -18.67 -5.98 -3.69
CA ASN A 123 -18.79 -4.87 -2.75
C ASN A 123 -19.65 -5.25 -1.53
N VAL A 124 -20.74 -6.00 -1.75
CA VAL A 124 -21.62 -6.50 -0.67
C VAL A 124 -20.97 -7.66 0.09
N GLY A 125 -20.35 -8.61 -0.61
CA GLY A 125 -19.71 -9.81 -0.03
C GLY A 125 -18.47 -9.50 0.80
N ALA A 126 -17.69 -8.51 0.38
CA ALA A 126 -16.60 -7.95 1.18
C ALA A 126 -17.07 -7.52 2.57
N GLY A 127 -18.37 -7.23 2.71
CA GLY A 127 -19.23 -6.91 3.87
C GLY A 127 -19.32 -7.92 5.01
N LEU A 128 -18.84 -9.15 4.82
CA LEU A 128 -19.01 -10.25 5.77
C LEU A 128 -17.71 -10.67 6.50
N THR A 129 -16.54 -10.27 6.01
CA THR A 129 -15.22 -10.77 6.45
C THR A 129 -14.21 -9.75 7.05
N LEU A 130 -14.34 -8.45 6.76
CA LEU A 130 -13.44 -7.33 7.15
C LEU A 130 -14.13 -6.26 8.02
N THR A 131 -13.67 -5.95 9.22
CA THR A 131 -14.31 -5.05 10.21
C THR A 131 -14.81 -3.65 9.76
N HIS A 132 -14.44 -3.14 8.58
CA HIS A 132 -14.70 -1.76 8.11
C HIS A 132 -15.44 -1.66 6.76
N PHE A 133 -16.51 -2.45 6.61
CA PHE A 133 -17.30 -2.68 5.40
C PHE A 133 -17.98 -1.48 4.70
N GLY A 134 -18.08 -0.32 5.35
CA GLY A 134 -18.93 0.78 4.88
C GLY A 134 -18.44 1.51 3.62
N ILE A 135 -17.21 1.24 3.15
CA ILE A 135 -16.54 2.08 2.15
C ILE A 135 -16.18 1.36 0.84
N SER A 136 -16.61 0.11 0.65
CA SER A 136 -16.41 -0.63 -0.61
C SER A 136 -16.99 0.14 -1.81
N GLY A 137 -16.20 0.28 -2.86
CA GLY A 137 -16.54 0.99 -4.09
C GLY A 137 -16.66 2.52 -3.98
N LYS A 138 -16.43 3.11 -2.80
CA LYS A 138 -16.65 4.55 -2.58
C LYS A 138 -15.60 5.45 -3.23
N PHE A 139 -14.50 4.88 -3.73
CA PHE A 139 -13.44 5.57 -4.51
C PHE A 139 -13.45 5.15 -5.99
N SER A 140 -14.54 4.51 -6.44
CA SER A 140 -14.74 4.24 -7.86
C SER A 140 -15.19 5.50 -8.59
N SER A 141 -14.81 5.64 -9.86
CA SER A 141 -15.26 6.77 -10.70
C SER A 141 -16.78 6.88 -10.78
N GLU A 142 -17.46 5.74 -10.74
CA GLU A 142 -18.92 5.65 -10.68
C GLU A 142 -19.44 6.32 -9.40
N SER A 143 -18.96 5.89 -8.22
CA SER A 143 -19.41 6.45 -6.94
C SER A 143 -19.04 7.93 -6.75
N GLU A 144 -17.85 8.35 -7.18
CA GLU A 144 -17.41 9.74 -7.09
C GLU A 144 -18.26 10.65 -7.99
N SER A 145 -18.58 10.20 -9.20
CA SER A 145 -19.45 10.91 -10.14
C SER A 145 -20.86 11.08 -9.57
N ILE A 146 -21.48 9.99 -9.08
CA ILE A 146 -22.81 10.05 -8.46
C ILE A 146 -22.85 11.00 -7.27
N LYS A 147 -21.87 10.89 -6.35
CA LYS A 147 -21.82 11.74 -5.17
C LYS A 147 -21.66 13.22 -5.53
N SER A 148 -20.81 13.52 -6.51
CA SER A 148 -20.58 14.91 -6.95
C SER A 148 -21.85 15.50 -7.54
N HIS A 149 -22.52 14.80 -8.47
CA HIS A 149 -23.77 15.30 -9.06
C HIS A 149 -24.90 15.45 -8.04
N GLN A 150 -25.11 14.47 -7.16
CA GLN A 150 -26.17 14.58 -6.15
C GLN A 150 -25.97 15.78 -5.22
N VAL A 151 -24.72 16.12 -4.89
CA VAL A 151 -24.40 17.24 -4.02
C VAL A 151 -24.44 18.57 -4.77
N ASP A 152 -23.73 18.67 -5.89
CA ASP A 152 -23.54 19.93 -6.62
C ASP A 152 -24.80 20.35 -7.38
N ASP A 153 -25.45 19.39 -8.06
CA ASP A 153 -26.67 19.64 -8.84
C ASP A 153 -27.95 19.55 -7.99
N LYS A 154 -27.81 19.18 -6.71
CA LYS A 154 -28.93 18.87 -5.80
C LYS A 154 -29.89 17.88 -6.47
N SER A 155 -29.36 16.77 -6.95
CA SER A 155 -30.07 15.78 -7.74
C SER A 155 -30.34 14.48 -6.98
N THR A 156 -31.20 13.67 -7.57
CA THR A 156 -31.41 12.26 -7.27
C THR A 156 -31.03 11.47 -8.52
N THR A 157 -30.40 10.31 -8.34
CA THR A 157 -29.96 9.48 -9.46
C THR A 157 -31.04 8.46 -9.84
N THR A 158 -31.25 8.27 -11.13
CA THR A 158 -32.01 7.13 -11.69
C THR A 158 -31.11 6.27 -12.55
N ARG A 159 -31.32 4.95 -12.52
CA ARG A 159 -30.61 4.01 -13.39
C ARG A 159 -31.59 3.08 -14.08
N VAL A 160 -31.49 2.98 -15.40
CA VAL A 160 -32.18 1.98 -16.22
C VAL A 160 -31.13 1.10 -16.87
N GLN A 161 -31.39 -0.21 -16.94
CA GLN A 161 -30.44 -1.14 -17.54
C GLN A 161 -31.12 -2.32 -18.23
N VAL A 162 -30.51 -2.77 -19.32
CA VAL A 162 -30.76 -4.05 -19.98
C VAL A 162 -29.50 -4.88 -19.84
N ARG A 163 -29.62 -6.09 -19.29
CA ARG A 163 -28.48 -6.95 -18.98
C ARG A 163 -28.68 -8.33 -19.59
N TYR A 164 -27.69 -8.77 -20.35
CA TYR A 164 -27.62 -10.12 -20.90
C TYR A 164 -26.44 -10.85 -20.25
N VAL A 165 -26.73 -11.83 -19.39
CA VAL A 165 -25.71 -12.65 -18.72
C VAL A 165 -25.68 -14.02 -19.39
N ARG A 166 -24.55 -14.36 -19.99
CA ARG A 166 -24.41 -15.58 -20.76
C ARG A 166 -23.82 -16.72 -19.94
N TYR A 167 -22.75 -16.44 -19.20
CA TYR A 167 -22.06 -17.43 -18.38
C TYR A 167 -21.73 -16.87 -17.01
N THR A 168 -21.69 -17.75 -16.02
CA THR A 168 -20.96 -17.49 -14.77
C THR A 168 -19.71 -18.35 -14.79
N ALA A 169 -18.53 -17.73 -14.77
CA ALA A 169 -17.26 -18.44 -14.69
C ALA A 169 -16.74 -18.43 -13.24
N LYS A 170 -16.33 -19.60 -12.75
CA LYS A 170 -15.91 -19.80 -11.35
C LYS A 170 -14.55 -20.47 -11.28
N LEU A 171 -13.78 -20.03 -10.29
CA LEU A 171 -12.53 -20.67 -9.91
C LEU A 171 -12.82 -22.01 -9.22
N GLN A 172 -12.06 -23.05 -9.55
CA GLN A 172 -12.09 -24.29 -8.76
C GLN A 172 -11.35 -24.09 -7.43
N PRO A 173 -11.77 -24.80 -6.35
CA PRO A 173 -10.95 -24.92 -5.16
C PRO A 173 -9.53 -25.36 -5.51
N ASP A 174 -8.56 -25.00 -4.67
CA ASP A 174 -7.17 -25.47 -4.78
C ASP A 174 -6.45 -25.07 -6.08
N THR A 175 -6.95 -24.02 -6.76
CA THR A 175 -6.27 -23.49 -7.95
C THR A 175 -4.85 -23.01 -7.60
N PRO A 176 -3.81 -23.43 -8.34
CA PRO A 176 -2.43 -23.01 -8.07
C PRO A 176 -2.26 -21.50 -8.14
N LEU A 177 -1.48 -20.96 -7.20
CA LEU A 177 -1.13 -19.54 -7.19
C LEU A 177 -0.22 -19.18 -8.36
N HIS A 178 -0.37 -17.95 -8.86
CA HIS A 178 0.53 -17.40 -9.87
C HIS A 178 1.96 -17.32 -9.31
N PRO A 179 3.02 -17.70 -10.06
CA PRO A 179 4.39 -17.75 -9.54
C PRO A 179 4.88 -16.44 -8.91
N THR A 180 4.54 -15.30 -9.52
CA THR A 180 4.91 -13.97 -8.98
C THR A 180 4.22 -13.71 -7.64
N PHE A 181 2.92 -14.00 -7.52
CA PHE A 181 2.17 -13.82 -6.28
C PHE A 181 2.71 -14.73 -5.18
N LYS A 182 2.93 -16.02 -5.51
CA LYS A 182 3.53 -17.01 -4.63
C LYS A 182 4.91 -16.57 -4.12
N SER A 183 5.78 -16.05 -5.00
CA SER A 183 7.10 -15.56 -4.64
C SER A 183 7.04 -14.39 -3.65
N ARG A 184 6.10 -13.44 -3.82
CA ARG A 184 5.88 -12.35 -2.85
C ARG A 184 5.47 -12.88 -1.47
N LEU A 185 4.55 -13.85 -1.43
CA LEU A 185 4.13 -14.48 -0.18
C LEU A 185 5.28 -15.19 0.54
N LEU A 186 6.14 -15.89 -0.21
CA LEU A 186 7.32 -16.56 0.33
C LEU A 186 8.35 -15.57 0.88
N SER A 187 8.53 -14.41 0.24
CA SER A 187 9.39 -13.33 0.74
C SER A 187 8.90 -12.81 2.10
N ILE A 188 7.61 -12.50 2.22
CA ILE A 188 6.99 -12.08 3.48
C ILE A 188 7.16 -13.17 4.55
N ALA A 189 6.93 -14.43 4.19
CA ALA A 189 7.10 -15.56 5.11
C ALA A 189 8.54 -15.69 5.62
N ALA A 190 9.55 -15.45 4.77
CA ALA A 190 10.95 -15.44 5.17
C ALA A 190 11.23 -14.34 6.20
N HIS A 191 10.75 -13.11 5.99
CA HIS A 191 10.88 -12.03 6.97
C HIS A 191 10.20 -12.35 8.30
N ILE A 192 9.02 -13.00 8.27
CA ILE A 192 8.33 -13.47 9.47
C ILE A 192 9.17 -14.50 10.24
N GLN A 193 9.85 -15.42 9.54
CA GLN A 193 10.73 -16.41 10.17
C GLN A 193 11.97 -15.77 10.78
N LEU A 194 12.56 -14.78 10.11
CA LEU A 194 13.72 -14.04 10.58
C LEU A 194 13.38 -12.99 11.67
N ASN A 195 12.11 -12.88 12.07
CA ASN A 195 11.60 -11.88 13.01
C ASN A 195 11.80 -10.43 12.53
N ASN A 196 11.87 -10.22 11.22
CA ASN A 196 11.95 -8.92 10.55
C ASN A 196 10.54 -8.35 10.37
N THR A 197 9.85 -8.04 11.46
CA THR A 197 8.42 -7.67 11.47
C THR A 197 8.09 -6.42 10.67
N ASN A 198 8.95 -5.40 10.70
CA ASN A 198 8.77 -4.16 9.93
C ASN A 198 8.80 -4.44 8.42
N MET A 199 9.76 -5.25 7.95
CA MET A 199 9.90 -5.58 6.54
C MET A 199 8.76 -6.48 6.06
N ALA A 200 8.33 -7.45 6.89
CA ALA A 200 7.16 -8.27 6.61
C ALA A 200 5.88 -7.42 6.46
N THR A 201 5.73 -6.38 7.30
CA THR A 201 4.61 -5.43 7.22
C THR A 201 4.68 -4.61 5.93
N TYR A 202 5.83 -4.02 5.65
CA TYR A 202 6.06 -3.23 4.43
C TYR A 202 5.80 -4.04 3.15
N GLU A 203 6.33 -5.27 3.05
CA GLU A 203 6.08 -6.14 1.88
C GLU A 203 4.62 -6.61 1.79
N SER A 204 3.94 -6.80 2.93
CA SER A 204 2.50 -7.10 2.93
C SER A 204 1.67 -5.92 2.42
N GLU A 205 2.03 -4.69 2.76
CA GLU A 205 1.39 -3.49 2.21
C GLU A 205 1.63 -3.36 0.70
N LEU A 206 2.85 -3.68 0.21
CA LEU A 206 3.14 -3.74 -1.22
C LEU A 206 2.33 -4.82 -1.94
N LEU A 207 2.12 -5.98 -1.30
CA LEU A 207 1.27 -7.04 -1.84
C LEU A 207 -0.16 -6.52 -2.07
N VAL A 208 -0.72 -5.78 -1.12
CA VAL A 208 -2.07 -5.19 -1.23
C VAL A 208 -2.12 -4.12 -2.33
N ARG A 209 -1.07 -3.31 -2.48
CA ARG A 209 -0.98 -2.33 -3.56
C ARG A 209 -0.97 -2.99 -4.95
N ASP A 210 -0.20 -4.07 -5.11
CA ASP A 210 0.03 -4.70 -6.41
C ASP A 210 -1.10 -5.68 -6.80
N PHE A 211 -1.71 -6.37 -5.84
CA PHE A 211 -2.73 -7.41 -6.07
C PHE A 211 -4.12 -7.04 -5.51
N GLY A 212 -4.28 -5.85 -4.94
CA GLY A 212 -5.54 -5.42 -4.36
C GLY A 212 -5.87 -6.10 -3.03
N THR A 213 -7.14 -6.06 -2.68
CA THR A 213 -7.66 -6.49 -1.36
C THR A 213 -8.38 -7.83 -1.41
N HIS A 214 -8.90 -8.19 -2.59
CA HIS A 214 -9.70 -9.38 -2.83
C HIS A 214 -9.14 -10.14 -4.03
N VAL A 215 -9.52 -11.40 -4.16
CA VAL A 215 -9.42 -12.16 -5.40
C VAL A 215 -10.82 -12.34 -5.97
N VAL A 216 -10.98 -12.14 -7.27
CA VAL A 216 -12.24 -12.45 -7.96
C VAL A 216 -12.37 -13.97 -8.10
N THR A 217 -13.33 -14.59 -7.42
CA THR A 217 -13.55 -16.05 -7.46
C THR A 217 -14.65 -16.45 -8.42
N SER A 218 -15.54 -15.52 -8.78
CA SER A 218 -16.63 -15.71 -9.74
C SER A 218 -16.88 -14.44 -10.54
N VAL A 219 -17.19 -14.61 -11.82
CA VAL A 219 -17.60 -13.51 -12.71
C VAL A 219 -18.83 -13.88 -13.51
N ASP A 220 -19.78 -12.95 -13.61
CA ASP A 220 -20.92 -13.06 -14.52
C ASP A 220 -20.58 -12.34 -15.82
N ALA A 221 -20.33 -13.11 -16.88
CA ALA A 221 -19.92 -12.59 -18.18
C ALA A 221 -21.13 -12.36 -19.08
N GLY A 222 -21.13 -11.21 -19.74
CA GLY A 222 -22.28 -10.75 -20.51
C GLY A 222 -22.06 -9.43 -21.22
N ALA A 223 -23.18 -8.81 -21.61
CA ALA A 223 -23.21 -7.42 -22.03
C ALA A 223 -24.40 -6.66 -21.41
N ALA A 224 -24.27 -5.36 -21.24
CA ALA A 224 -25.29 -4.50 -20.67
C ALA A 224 -25.36 -3.14 -21.35
N LEU A 225 -26.57 -2.61 -21.46
CA LEU A 225 -26.86 -1.23 -21.83
C LEU A 225 -27.39 -0.52 -20.58
N VAL A 226 -26.83 0.63 -20.24
CA VAL A 226 -27.15 1.34 -19.00
C VAL A 226 -27.33 2.82 -19.30
N GLN A 227 -28.36 3.42 -18.72
CA GLN A 227 -28.50 4.87 -18.66
C GLN A 227 -28.63 5.30 -17.22
N VAL A 228 -27.85 6.30 -16.86
CA VAL A 228 -27.85 6.95 -15.55
C VAL A 228 -28.21 8.40 -15.76
N ASP A 229 -29.33 8.83 -15.19
CA ASP A 229 -29.80 10.22 -15.27
C ASP A 229 -29.82 10.82 -13.86
N GLU A 230 -29.40 12.07 -13.76
CA GLU A 230 -29.53 12.89 -12.55
C GLU A 230 -30.71 13.83 -12.73
N ILE A 231 -31.68 13.76 -11.82
CA ILE A 231 -32.89 14.57 -11.83
C ILE A 231 -32.92 15.49 -10.61
N LYS A 232 -33.42 16.71 -10.75
CA LYS A 232 -33.52 17.65 -9.63
C LYS A 232 -34.26 17.03 -8.43
N SER A 233 -33.68 17.14 -7.25
CA SER A 233 -34.26 16.63 -6.00
C SER A 233 -35.62 17.24 -5.69
N THR A 234 -35.87 18.49 -6.08
CA THR A 234 -37.18 19.15 -5.94
C THR A 234 -38.27 18.40 -6.72
N PHE A 235 -37.99 18.04 -7.97
CA PHE A 235 -38.89 17.24 -8.80
C PHE A 235 -39.10 15.84 -8.21
N SER A 236 -38.02 15.19 -7.75
CA SER A 236 -38.12 13.89 -7.07
C SER A 236 -39.04 13.95 -5.83
N ARG A 237 -38.94 15.03 -5.05
CA ARG A 237 -39.75 15.25 -3.84
C ARG A 237 -41.22 15.53 -4.15
N ASP A 238 -41.51 16.31 -5.18
CA ASP A 238 -42.89 16.60 -5.63
C ASP A 238 -43.65 15.32 -6.01
N TYR A 239 -42.92 14.31 -6.49
CA TYR A 239 -43.44 12.98 -6.82
C TYR A 239 -43.07 11.89 -5.80
N SER A 240 -42.75 12.25 -4.55
CA SER A 240 -42.37 11.31 -3.49
C SER A 240 -43.41 10.21 -3.22
N SER A 241 -44.70 10.54 -3.36
CA SER A 241 -45.83 9.59 -3.23
C SER A 241 -46.11 8.79 -4.52
N SER A 242 -45.41 9.09 -5.62
CA SER A 242 -45.61 8.50 -6.95
C SER A 242 -44.28 8.27 -7.68
N LYS A 243 -43.26 7.76 -6.96
CA LYS A 243 -41.92 7.47 -7.51
C LYS A 243 -41.94 6.56 -8.75
N SER A 244 -42.96 5.71 -8.89
CA SER A 244 -43.18 4.88 -10.08
C SER A 244 -43.33 5.70 -11.36
N LYS A 245 -43.88 6.92 -11.30
CA LYS A 245 -43.99 7.81 -12.48
C LYS A 245 -42.62 8.32 -12.94
N ILE A 246 -41.73 8.66 -11.99
CA ILE A 246 -40.34 9.02 -12.30
C ILE A 246 -39.65 7.82 -12.95
N SER A 247 -39.75 6.66 -12.30
CA SER A 247 -39.15 5.41 -12.76
C SER A 247 -39.60 5.01 -14.16
N ALA A 248 -40.91 5.08 -14.46
CA ALA A 248 -41.46 4.82 -15.78
C ALA A 248 -40.99 5.84 -16.84
N SER A 249 -40.81 7.11 -16.46
CA SER A 249 -40.35 8.17 -17.38
C SER A 249 -38.86 8.02 -17.71
N ALA A 250 -38.05 7.66 -16.73
CA ALA A 250 -36.65 7.28 -16.94
C ALA A 250 -36.55 6.07 -17.88
N SER A 251 -37.37 5.03 -17.68
CA SER A 251 -37.43 3.88 -18.60
C SER A 251 -37.87 4.28 -20.01
N ALA A 252 -38.88 5.13 -20.15
CA ALA A 252 -39.32 5.62 -21.46
C ALA A 252 -38.21 6.41 -22.19
N SER A 253 -37.46 7.24 -21.45
CA SER A 253 -36.25 7.92 -21.95
C SER A 253 -35.20 6.92 -22.45
N PHE A 254 -34.91 5.88 -21.65
CA PHE A 254 -33.98 4.81 -22.03
C PHE A 254 -34.40 4.04 -23.28
N PHE A 255 -35.65 3.60 -23.35
CA PHE A 255 -36.13 2.86 -24.53
C PHE A 255 -36.11 3.75 -25.78
N SER A 256 -36.32 5.06 -25.63
CA SER A 256 -36.16 6.03 -26.72
C SER A 256 -34.69 6.13 -27.17
N VAL A 257 -33.74 6.27 -26.24
CA VAL A 257 -32.29 6.35 -26.53
C VAL A 257 -31.80 5.13 -27.32
N PHE A 258 -32.26 3.93 -26.96
CA PHE A 258 -31.85 2.69 -27.60
C PHE A 258 -32.81 2.22 -28.72
N LYS A 259 -33.78 3.06 -29.12
CA LYS A 259 -34.77 2.76 -30.18
C LYS A 259 -35.50 1.43 -29.97
N ILE A 260 -35.79 1.10 -28.72
CA ILE A 260 -36.51 -0.12 -28.31
C ILE A 260 -38.01 0.13 -28.48
N SER A 261 -38.80 -0.91 -28.78
CA SER A 261 -40.19 -0.77 -29.22
C SER A 261 -41.05 0.12 -28.30
N SER A 262 -41.94 0.91 -28.91
CA SER A 262 -42.83 1.86 -28.21
C SER A 262 -43.76 1.20 -27.19
N SER A 263 -44.04 -0.10 -27.32
CA SER A 263 -44.84 -0.88 -26.35
C SER A 263 -44.31 -0.78 -24.92
N TYR A 264 -43.00 -0.65 -24.73
CA TYR A 264 -42.38 -0.47 -23.41
C TYR A 264 -42.37 0.99 -22.94
N ALA A 265 -42.46 1.95 -23.88
CA ALA A 265 -42.48 3.39 -23.60
C ALA A 265 -43.88 3.92 -23.20
N HIS A 266 -44.96 3.18 -23.46
CA HIS A 266 -46.35 3.59 -23.16
C HIS A 266 -46.75 3.48 -21.66
N GLN A 267 -45.81 3.25 -20.75
CA GLN A 267 -46.09 3.12 -19.31
C GLN A 267 -46.34 4.46 -18.60
N THR A 268 -46.15 5.60 -19.27
CA THR A 268 -46.33 6.94 -18.73
C THR A 268 -46.84 7.91 -19.80
N THR A 269 -47.36 9.09 -19.41
CA THR A 269 -47.86 10.10 -20.36
C THR A 269 -46.73 10.95 -20.94
N LYS A 270 -46.95 11.54 -22.12
CA LYS A 270 -45.94 12.39 -22.78
C LYS A 270 -45.58 13.60 -21.92
N GLU A 271 -46.57 14.20 -21.27
CA GLU A 271 -46.38 15.36 -20.39
C GLU A 271 -45.44 15.02 -19.23
N MET A 272 -45.54 13.80 -18.67
CA MET A 272 -44.66 13.35 -17.59
C MET A 272 -43.22 13.13 -18.08
N ILE A 273 -43.05 12.59 -19.30
CA ILE A 273 -41.72 12.44 -19.92
C ILE A 273 -41.09 13.81 -20.16
N ASP A 274 -41.83 14.76 -20.71
CA ASP A 274 -41.34 16.12 -20.97
C ASP A 274 -40.94 16.82 -19.66
N GLN A 275 -41.73 16.64 -18.59
CA GLN A 275 -41.38 17.13 -17.25
C GLN A 275 -40.11 16.47 -16.68
N TYR A 276 -39.98 15.16 -16.83
CA TYR A 276 -38.78 14.42 -16.40
C TYR A 276 -37.54 14.93 -17.13
N LEU A 277 -37.60 15.03 -18.47
CA LEU A 277 -36.48 15.52 -19.29
C LEU A 277 -36.14 16.97 -18.99
N GLY A 278 -37.14 17.83 -18.73
CA GLY A 278 -36.92 19.22 -18.33
C GLY A 278 -36.31 19.40 -16.94
N ASN A 279 -36.40 18.38 -16.07
CA ASN A 279 -35.80 18.38 -14.72
C ASN A 279 -34.51 17.56 -14.63
N ARG A 280 -34.06 16.97 -15.74
CA ARG A 280 -32.80 16.23 -15.80
C ARG A 280 -31.62 17.22 -15.86
N SER A 281 -30.72 17.15 -14.88
CA SER A 281 -29.49 17.96 -14.82
C SER A 281 -28.34 17.29 -15.57
N HIS A 282 -28.24 15.97 -15.52
CA HIS A 282 -27.19 15.20 -16.16
C HIS A 282 -27.71 13.87 -16.72
N SER A 283 -27.06 13.33 -17.75
CA SER A 283 -27.40 12.05 -18.36
C SER A 283 -26.15 11.39 -18.92
N ARG A 284 -25.97 10.12 -18.58
CA ARG A 284 -24.86 9.29 -19.06
C ARG A 284 -25.42 7.97 -19.60
N VAL A 285 -24.92 7.57 -20.76
CA VAL A 285 -25.25 6.28 -21.39
C VAL A 285 -23.97 5.47 -21.48
N GLU A 286 -24.01 4.27 -20.93
CA GLU A 286 -22.87 3.34 -20.85
C GLU A 286 -23.25 1.99 -21.45
N THR A 287 -22.28 1.38 -22.13
CA THR A 287 -22.42 0.02 -22.65
C THR A 287 -21.25 -0.83 -22.21
N TYR A 288 -21.53 -2.00 -21.67
CA TYR A 288 -20.55 -2.97 -21.22
C TYR A 288 -20.64 -4.21 -22.11
N GLY A 289 -19.55 -4.57 -22.78
CA GLY A 289 -19.54 -5.70 -23.71
C GLY A 289 -20.43 -5.51 -24.94
N GLY A 290 -20.40 -6.50 -25.82
CA GLY A 290 -21.00 -6.43 -27.14
C GLY A 290 -20.37 -5.36 -28.05
N PRO A 291 -20.94 -5.13 -29.24
CA PRO A 291 -20.41 -4.14 -30.16
C PRO A 291 -20.60 -2.72 -29.61
N ILE A 292 -19.65 -1.85 -29.96
CA ILE A 292 -19.63 -0.43 -29.55
C ILE A 292 -20.97 0.25 -29.89
N PHE A 293 -21.54 0.94 -28.91
CA PHE A 293 -22.75 1.75 -29.10
C PHE A 293 -22.53 2.90 -30.08
N LYS A 294 -23.36 2.96 -31.14
CA LYS A 294 -23.34 4.01 -32.16
C LYS A 294 -24.71 4.69 -32.22
N PRO A 295 -24.91 5.85 -31.55
CA PRO A 295 -26.24 6.45 -31.36
C PRO A 295 -27.09 6.61 -32.65
N VAL A 296 -26.45 6.97 -33.77
CA VAL A 296 -27.16 7.23 -35.04
C VAL A 296 -27.67 5.93 -35.67
N ASN A 297 -26.87 4.86 -35.65
CA ASN A 297 -27.10 3.59 -36.37
C ASN A 297 -27.26 2.40 -35.43
N PHE A 298 -27.79 2.61 -34.22
CA PHE A 298 -27.99 1.53 -33.27
C PHE A 298 -29.26 0.71 -33.60
N SER A 299 -29.14 -0.61 -33.53
CA SER A 299 -30.22 -1.60 -33.60
C SER A 299 -30.05 -2.55 -32.42
N LEU A 300 -31.08 -2.69 -31.58
CA LEU A 300 -31.02 -3.60 -30.44
C LEU A 300 -30.87 -5.06 -30.87
N ASN A 301 -31.51 -5.45 -31.97
CA ASN A 301 -31.42 -6.82 -32.50
C ASN A 301 -29.99 -7.11 -32.99
N ASP A 302 -29.41 -6.22 -33.79
CA ASP A 302 -28.04 -6.35 -34.29
C ASP A 302 -27.02 -6.36 -33.16
N TRP A 303 -27.27 -5.58 -32.10
CA TRP A 303 -26.46 -5.60 -30.89
C TRP A 303 -26.58 -6.96 -30.21
N GLY A 304 -27.81 -7.43 -29.97
CA GLY A 304 -28.14 -8.73 -29.37
C GLY A 304 -27.50 -9.92 -30.07
N ASP A 305 -27.52 -9.94 -31.40
CA ASP A 305 -26.93 -11.02 -32.21
C ASP A 305 -25.40 -11.09 -32.10
N LYS A 306 -24.75 -9.97 -31.77
CA LYS A 306 -23.28 -9.81 -31.71
C LYS A 306 -22.71 -9.79 -30.30
N ILE A 307 -23.54 -9.81 -29.25
CA ILE A 307 -23.05 -9.83 -27.85
C ILE A 307 -22.10 -11.00 -27.60
N GLY A 308 -22.33 -12.13 -28.26
CA GLY A 308 -21.53 -13.33 -28.08
C GLY A 308 -20.05 -13.21 -28.46
N ASP A 309 -19.61 -12.11 -29.06
CA ASP A 309 -18.22 -11.96 -29.50
C ASP A 309 -17.37 -11.17 -28.49
N ASP A 310 -17.99 -10.33 -27.67
CA ASP A 310 -17.32 -9.41 -26.73
C ASP A 310 -17.98 -9.48 -25.34
N LEU A 311 -17.68 -10.53 -24.56
CA LEU A 311 -18.31 -10.75 -23.25
C LEU A 311 -17.43 -10.22 -22.14
N VAL A 312 -17.94 -9.25 -21.38
CA VAL A 312 -17.21 -8.65 -20.26
C VAL A 312 -17.82 -9.04 -18.91
N PRO A 313 -17.07 -8.92 -17.79
CA PRO A 313 -17.63 -9.17 -16.47
C PRO A 313 -18.61 -8.06 -16.07
N LEU A 314 -19.90 -8.42 -16.02
CA LEU A 314 -21.00 -7.56 -15.59
C LEU A 314 -21.25 -7.61 -14.08
N ASP A 315 -20.83 -8.66 -13.40
CA ASP A 315 -20.75 -8.70 -11.95
C ASP A 315 -19.58 -9.58 -11.52
N ARG A 316 -19.08 -9.34 -10.31
CA ARG A 316 -17.95 -10.03 -9.72
C ARG A 316 -18.31 -10.45 -8.30
N ALA A 317 -17.91 -11.65 -7.91
CA ALA A 317 -17.85 -12.06 -6.51
C ALA A 317 -16.43 -12.52 -6.19
N GLY A 318 -16.03 -12.36 -4.95
CA GLY A 318 -14.66 -12.59 -4.53
C GLY A 318 -14.50 -12.62 -3.03
N ASP A 319 -13.35 -13.13 -2.63
CA ASP A 319 -12.97 -13.30 -1.23
C ASP A 319 -11.75 -12.42 -0.93
N PRO A 320 -11.53 -11.99 0.32
CA PRO A 320 -10.33 -11.25 0.68
C PRO A 320 -9.06 -12.04 0.33
N LEU A 321 -8.01 -11.36 -0.10
CA LEU A 321 -6.82 -11.98 -0.69
C LEU A 321 -6.15 -13.01 0.24
N PHE A 322 -6.21 -12.80 1.56
CA PHE A 322 -5.63 -13.72 2.55
C PHE A 322 -6.35 -15.07 2.64
N PHE A 323 -7.55 -15.24 2.08
CA PHE A 323 -8.25 -16.53 2.04
C PHE A 323 -7.56 -17.55 1.12
N LEU A 324 -6.80 -17.09 0.12
CA LEU A 324 -6.02 -17.97 -0.73
C LEU A 324 -4.74 -18.50 -0.06
N ILE A 325 -4.36 -17.94 1.08
CA ILE A 325 -3.16 -18.32 1.80
C ILE A 325 -3.52 -19.49 2.72
N THR A 326 -3.16 -20.69 2.29
CA THR A 326 -3.43 -21.94 3.01
C THR A 326 -2.21 -22.85 3.03
N PRO A 327 -2.13 -23.82 3.95
CA PRO A 327 -1.10 -24.86 3.91
C PRO A 327 -1.09 -25.66 2.61
N TYR A 328 -2.23 -25.75 1.92
CA TYR A 328 -2.31 -26.45 0.63
C TYR A 328 -1.73 -25.63 -0.52
N SER A 329 -1.97 -24.31 -0.55
CA SER A 329 -1.43 -23.42 -1.57
C SER A 329 0.08 -23.14 -1.43
N LEU A 330 0.60 -23.29 -0.20
CA LEU A 330 2.01 -23.05 0.17
C LEU A 330 2.56 -24.24 0.97
N PRO A 331 2.62 -25.45 0.37
CA PRO A 331 3.04 -26.66 1.07
C PRO A 331 4.50 -26.65 1.52
N GLU A 332 5.32 -25.77 0.93
CA GLU A 332 6.71 -25.54 1.34
C GLU A 332 6.87 -24.79 2.67
N LEU A 333 5.79 -24.23 3.23
CA LEU A 333 5.83 -23.48 4.50
C LEU A 333 5.23 -24.29 5.67
N PRO A 334 5.82 -24.20 6.88
CA PRO A 334 5.20 -24.73 8.08
C PRO A 334 3.87 -24.01 8.41
N ASN A 335 2.88 -24.75 8.92
CA ASN A 335 1.55 -24.22 9.27
C ASN A 335 1.61 -22.99 10.20
N SER A 336 2.55 -22.95 11.14
CA SER A 336 2.74 -21.82 12.06
C SER A 336 3.16 -20.53 11.35
N VAL A 337 3.93 -20.65 10.27
CA VAL A 337 4.38 -19.53 9.43
C VAL A 337 3.25 -19.08 8.52
N VAL A 338 2.52 -20.03 7.92
CA VAL A 338 1.32 -19.74 7.11
C VAL A 338 0.30 -18.93 7.92
N TYR A 339 0.03 -19.30 9.18
CA TYR A 339 -0.89 -18.54 10.02
C TYR A 339 -0.43 -17.10 10.25
N LYS A 340 0.86 -16.89 10.54
CA LYS A 340 1.42 -15.53 10.71
C LYS A 340 1.36 -14.73 9.41
N LEU A 341 1.60 -15.37 8.27
CA LEU A 341 1.48 -14.75 6.95
C LEU A 341 0.05 -14.29 6.67
N ILE A 342 -0.96 -15.12 6.98
CA ILE A 342 -2.38 -14.73 6.88
C ILE A 342 -2.65 -13.47 7.70
N GLN A 343 -2.19 -13.42 8.96
CA GLN A 343 -2.40 -12.25 9.82
C GLN A 343 -1.69 -11.01 9.29
N SER A 344 -0.49 -11.15 8.74
CA SER A 344 0.28 -10.04 8.18
C SER A 344 -0.42 -9.43 6.97
N VAL A 345 -0.89 -10.25 6.02
CA VAL A 345 -1.64 -9.79 4.83
C VAL A 345 -3.01 -9.23 5.22
N LYS A 346 -3.73 -9.88 6.15
CA LYS A 346 -5.00 -9.37 6.67
C LYS A 346 -4.84 -7.98 7.29
N THR A 347 -3.81 -7.79 8.11
CA THR A 347 -3.53 -6.50 8.77
C THR A 347 -3.23 -5.42 7.74
N ALA A 348 -2.46 -5.72 6.68
CA ALA A 348 -2.18 -4.79 5.61
C ALA A 348 -3.46 -4.37 4.85
N ILE A 349 -4.38 -5.31 4.60
CA ILE A 349 -5.69 -5.00 3.98
C ILE A 349 -6.50 -4.10 4.91
N GLU A 350 -6.63 -4.44 6.19
CA GLU A 350 -7.36 -3.62 7.16
C GLU A 350 -6.76 -2.20 7.27
N MET A 351 -5.43 -2.08 7.19
CA MET A 351 -4.72 -0.80 7.19
C MET A 351 -5.09 0.05 5.99
N TYR A 352 -5.16 -0.55 4.79
CA TYR A 352 -5.58 0.14 3.58
C TYR A 352 -7.00 0.72 3.70
N TYR A 353 -7.94 -0.03 4.29
CA TYR A 353 -9.28 0.50 4.56
C TYR A 353 -9.22 1.63 5.60
N LYS A 354 -8.52 1.43 6.73
CA LYS A 354 -8.45 2.42 7.82
C LYS A 354 -7.95 3.79 7.37
N PHE A 355 -6.89 3.85 6.56
CA PHE A 355 -6.36 5.12 6.05
C PHE A 355 -7.32 5.85 5.09
N ASN A 356 -8.30 5.14 4.52
CA ASN A 356 -9.28 5.64 3.57
C ASN A 356 -10.70 5.81 4.16
N ILE A 357 -10.85 5.68 5.48
CA ILE A 357 -12.08 6.04 6.18
C ILE A 357 -12.06 7.54 6.47
N TYR A 358 -13.02 8.26 5.89
CA TYR A 358 -13.26 9.68 6.14
C TYR A 358 -14.58 9.82 6.88
N ARG A 359 -14.49 10.10 8.18
CA ARG A 359 -15.65 10.29 9.06
C ARG A 359 -16.16 11.72 8.96
N GLY A 360 -17.48 11.86 9.01
CA GLY A 360 -18.13 13.16 9.09
C GLY A 360 -19.62 13.05 8.80
N CYS A 361 -20.34 14.16 8.96
CA CYS A 361 -21.75 14.21 8.65
C CYS A 361 -22.01 13.95 7.15
N THR A 362 -22.90 13.00 6.85
CA THR A 362 -23.30 12.70 5.45
C THR A 362 -24.62 13.35 5.04
N ASN A 363 -25.35 13.97 5.97
CA ASN A 363 -26.59 14.66 5.67
C ASN A 363 -26.34 16.00 4.94
N ILE A 364 -26.74 16.08 3.67
CA ILE A 364 -26.55 17.26 2.81
C ILE A 364 -27.22 18.54 3.34
N ASP A 365 -28.32 18.40 4.08
CA ASP A 365 -29.06 19.54 4.62
C ASP A 365 -28.46 20.07 5.94
N SER A 366 -27.40 19.42 6.46
CA SER A 366 -26.73 19.83 7.69
C SER A 366 -25.73 20.97 7.44
N PRO A 367 -25.62 21.95 8.37
CA PRO A 367 -24.56 22.96 8.31
C PRO A 367 -23.15 22.39 8.48
N ASN A 368 -23.02 21.17 9.01
CA ASN A 368 -21.75 20.46 9.20
C ASN A 368 -21.53 19.36 8.15
N PHE A 369 -22.29 19.39 7.04
CA PHE A 369 -22.14 18.41 5.97
C PHE A 369 -20.67 18.28 5.52
N SER A 370 -20.19 17.05 5.54
CA SER A 370 -18.83 16.71 5.15
C SER A 370 -18.83 16.08 3.76
N PHE A 371 -18.48 16.87 2.73
CA PHE A 371 -18.46 16.36 1.36
C PHE A 371 -17.44 15.23 1.19
N GLN A 372 -16.37 15.18 1.99
CA GLN A 372 -15.40 14.10 1.93
C GLN A 372 -15.85 12.81 2.65
N ALA A 373 -16.85 12.90 3.54
CA ALA A 373 -17.21 11.77 4.39
C ALA A 373 -17.76 10.58 3.57
N ASN A 374 -17.21 9.40 3.86
CA ASN A 374 -17.71 8.13 3.37
C ASN A 374 -18.26 7.25 4.50
N VAL A 375 -18.12 7.68 5.76
CA VAL A 375 -18.72 7.07 6.94
C VAL A 375 -19.39 8.16 7.78
N ASP A 376 -20.68 8.01 8.04
CA ASP A 376 -21.39 8.91 8.96
C ASP A 376 -20.93 8.69 10.40
N ASP A 377 -20.63 9.77 11.09
CA ASP A 377 -20.22 9.78 12.50
C ASP A 377 -21.20 10.53 13.41
N GLY A 378 -22.31 11.04 12.87
CA GLY A 378 -23.34 11.73 13.63
C GLY A 378 -22.99 13.17 14.01
N THR A 379 -21.89 13.74 13.50
CA THR A 379 -21.42 15.10 13.83
C THR A 379 -22.13 16.22 13.06
N CYS A 380 -23.36 15.98 12.60
CA CYS A 380 -24.20 16.89 11.81
C CYS A 380 -24.68 18.16 12.55
N LYS A 381 -24.27 18.38 13.80
CA LYS A 381 -24.60 19.58 14.58
C LYS A 381 -23.36 20.43 14.74
N ALA A 382 -23.52 21.74 14.54
CA ALA A 382 -22.44 22.71 14.71
C ALA A 382 -21.76 22.56 16.10
N PRO A 383 -20.44 22.76 16.18
CA PRO A 383 -19.73 22.70 17.45
C PRO A 383 -20.21 23.81 18.39
N SER A 384 -20.29 23.51 19.68
CA SER A 384 -20.68 24.48 20.70
C SER A 384 -19.55 25.43 21.11
N THR A 385 -18.30 25.02 20.88
CA THR A 385 -17.09 25.72 21.36
C THR A 385 -15.92 25.54 20.40
N ASN A 386 -15.14 26.61 20.22
CA ASN A 386 -13.82 26.54 19.60
C ASN A 386 -12.77 26.25 20.68
N PHE A 387 -11.73 25.49 20.33
CA PHE A 387 -10.67 25.13 21.25
C PHE A 387 -9.33 25.74 20.81
N THR A 388 -8.48 26.07 21.78
CA THR A 388 -7.15 26.63 21.52
C THR A 388 -6.08 25.55 21.66
N PHE A 389 -5.16 25.51 20.69
CA PHE A 389 -4.09 24.53 20.61
C PHE A 389 -2.76 25.14 21.09
N GLY A 390 -2.19 24.62 22.17
CA GLY A 390 -0.96 25.16 22.77
C GLY A 390 0.35 24.63 22.17
N GLY A 391 0.26 23.86 21.08
CA GLY A 391 1.41 23.23 20.43
C GLY A 391 1.66 21.79 20.85
N VAL A 392 2.77 21.24 20.36
CA VAL A 392 3.23 19.86 20.61
C VAL A 392 4.71 19.87 20.96
N TYR A 393 5.16 18.85 21.69
CA TYR A 393 6.57 18.59 21.95
C TYR A 393 6.82 17.08 22.10
N GLN A 394 8.06 16.66 21.92
CA GLN A 394 8.51 15.28 22.08
C GLN A 394 9.86 15.23 22.79
N LYS A 395 9.97 14.35 23.78
CA LYS A 395 11.21 14.06 24.50
C LYS A 395 11.77 12.73 24.02
N CYS A 396 13.09 12.61 23.90
CA CYS A 396 13.75 11.34 23.64
C CYS A 396 14.87 11.04 24.65
N ASN A 397 14.84 9.84 25.22
CA ASN A 397 15.83 9.35 26.18
C ASN A 397 16.56 8.13 25.60
N ARG A 398 17.90 8.19 25.59
CA ARG A 398 18.75 7.09 25.09
C ARG A 398 19.09 6.11 26.19
N ASN A 399 19.04 4.82 25.86
CA ASN A 399 19.47 3.72 26.70
C ASN A 399 20.49 2.85 25.92
N GLY A 400 21.59 2.47 26.56
CA GLY A 400 22.63 1.62 25.96
C GLY A 400 23.82 2.41 25.37
N GLY A 401 24.74 1.68 24.73
CA GLY A 401 26.07 2.18 24.38
C GLY A 401 26.35 2.36 22.88
N LEU A 402 25.32 2.44 22.04
CA LEU A 402 25.49 2.66 20.59
C LEU A 402 26.17 4.00 20.30
N SER A 403 27.09 4.01 19.33
CA SER A 403 27.76 5.24 18.89
C SER A 403 26.78 6.18 18.18
N ARG A 404 25.85 5.63 17.38
CA ARG A 404 24.79 6.41 16.72
C ARG A 404 23.78 6.98 17.71
N ASN A 405 23.43 8.27 17.54
CA ASN A 405 22.35 8.88 18.30
C ASN A 405 20.97 8.48 17.74
N LEU A 406 20.29 7.56 18.44
CA LEU A 406 18.93 7.13 18.09
C LEU A 406 17.85 8.20 18.33
N CYS A 407 18.12 9.21 19.15
CA CYS A 407 17.23 10.36 19.37
C CYS A 407 17.36 11.46 18.31
N SER A 408 18.31 11.32 17.38
CA SER A 408 18.46 12.26 16.28
C SER A 408 17.18 12.32 15.46
N GLY A 409 16.56 13.51 15.37
CA GLY A 409 15.31 13.73 14.66
C GLY A 409 14.03 13.39 15.47
N LEU A 410 14.17 12.92 16.71
CA LEU A 410 13.03 12.63 17.60
C LEU A 410 12.79 13.72 18.64
N ASP A 411 13.80 14.53 18.98
CA ASP A 411 13.60 15.63 19.91
C ASP A 411 12.87 16.81 19.24
N GLN A 412 11.75 17.23 19.82
CA GLN A 412 10.95 18.37 19.36
C GLN A 412 10.54 19.22 20.56
N LYS A 413 11.03 20.46 20.63
CA LYS A 413 10.59 21.43 21.64
C LYS A 413 9.32 22.15 21.19
N ASN A 414 8.52 22.62 22.14
CA ASN A 414 7.40 23.51 21.84
C ASN A 414 7.95 24.91 21.53
N PRO A 415 7.71 25.48 20.33
CA PRO A 415 8.26 26.79 19.99
C PRO A 415 7.79 27.93 20.90
N LEU A 416 6.59 27.85 21.51
CA LEU A 416 6.09 28.88 22.43
C LEU A 416 6.87 28.94 23.75
N THR A 417 7.43 27.83 24.21
CA THR A 417 8.18 27.75 25.47
C THR A 417 9.68 27.64 25.27
N GLY A 418 10.13 27.23 24.08
CA GLY A 418 11.53 26.90 23.81
C GLY A 418 12.01 25.64 24.55
N ASP A 419 11.10 24.85 25.11
CA ASP A 419 11.39 23.69 25.95
C ASP A 419 10.37 22.55 25.73
N TYR A 420 10.57 21.43 26.42
CA TYR A 420 9.69 20.26 26.39
C TYR A 420 8.54 20.38 27.41
N SER A 421 7.80 21.48 27.30
CA SER A 421 6.73 21.89 28.21
C SER A 421 5.61 22.64 27.48
N CYS A 422 4.42 22.66 28.10
CA CYS A 422 3.31 23.46 27.61
C CYS A 422 3.39 24.91 28.11
N PRO A 423 2.84 25.88 27.34
CA PRO A 423 2.75 27.26 27.77
C PRO A 423 1.84 27.42 29.01
N PRO A 424 1.93 28.55 29.73
CA PRO A 424 1.09 28.81 30.89
C PRO A 424 -0.40 28.67 30.57
N ASN A 425 -1.17 28.04 31.48
CA ASN A 425 -2.61 27.72 31.33
C ASN A 425 -2.94 26.60 30.32
N TYR A 426 -1.94 25.88 29.82
CA TYR A 426 -2.13 24.66 29.02
C TYR A 426 -1.64 23.42 29.78
N GLU A 427 -2.36 22.32 29.62
CA GLU A 427 -2.02 21.01 30.21
C GLU A 427 -1.37 20.10 29.16
N ALA A 428 -0.35 19.35 29.55
CA ALA A 428 0.31 18.38 28.68
C ALA A 428 -0.45 17.06 28.65
N VAL A 429 -0.77 16.57 27.45
CA VAL A 429 -1.46 15.31 27.24
C VAL A 429 -0.59 14.40 26.37
N LEU A 430 -0.30 13.20 26.88
CA LEU A 430 0.45 12.19 26.14
C LEU A 430 -0.32 11.78 24.88
N ILE A 431 0.34 11.80 23.73
CA ILE A 431 -0.16 11.23 22.47
C ILE A 431 0.27 9.77 22.41
N GLN A 432 1.58 9.52 22.50
CA GLN A 432 2.18 8.22 22.32
C GLN A 432 3.53 8.14 23.04
N GLU A 433 3.88 6.94 23.48
CA GLU A 433 5.23 6.60 23.94
C GLU A 433 5.67 5.33 23.25
N SER A 434 6.89 5.35 22.71
CA SER A 434 7.40 4.30 21.85
C SER A 434 8.92 4.20 21.97
N THR A 435 9.47 3.07 21.53
CA THR A 435 10.90 2.77 21.64
C THR A 435 11.45 2.40 20.26
N ARG A 436 12.54 3.06 19.89
CA ARG A 436 13.35 2.72 18.72
C ARG A 436 14.56 1.93 19.19
N SER A 437 14.79 0.76 18.64
CA SER A 437 15.93 -0.10 18.98
C SER A 437 16.82 -0.31 17.76
N SER A 438 18.12 -0.45 17.97
CA SER A 438 19.09 -0.76 16.92
C SER A 438 20.23 -1.58 17.50
N SER A 439 20.99 -2.23 16.62
CA SER A 439 22.27 -2.84 16.94
C SER A 439 23.37 -2.24 16.06
N GLU A 440 24.62 -2.34 16.52
CA GLU A 440 25.82 -1.93 15.80
C GLU A 440 26.92 -2.98 16.04
N SER A 441 27.60 -3.41 14.98
CA SER A 441 28.77 -4.28 15.10
C SER A 441 29.99 -3.44 15.41
N VAL A 442 30.55 -3.61 16.61
CA VAL A 442 31.74 -2.89 17.06
C VAL A 442 32.95 -3.81 16.93
N HIS A 443 33.87 -3.42 16.06
CA HIS A 443 35.16 -4.10 15.90
C HIS A 443 36.07 -3.76 17.08
N LYS A 444 36.39 -4.75 17.92
CA LYS A 444 37.36 -4.60 19.03
C LYS A 444 38.59 -5.44 18.78
N CYS A 445 39.72 -4.77 18.66
CA CYS A 445 41.03 -5.38 18.61
C CYS A 445 41.70 -5.38 19.98
N HIS A 446 42.25 -6.51 20.39
CA HIS A 446 43.13 -6.62 21.54
C HIS A 446 44.46 -7.23 21.10
N ARG A 447 45.52 -6.98 21.84
CA ARG A 447 46.85 -7.52 21.53
C ARG A 447 46.90 -8.97 22.00
N CYS A 448 46.93 -9.93 21.08
CA CYS A 448 47.00 -11.35 21.41
C CYS A 448 48.44 -11.88 21.44
N TRP A 449 49.40 -11.18 20.80
CA TRP A 449 50.84 -11.50 20.84
C TRP A 449 51.74 -10.25 20.80
N LEU A 450 53.05 -10.43 21.01
CA LEU A 450 54.06 -9.34 21.02
C LEU A 450 54.05 -8.48 19.74
N PHE A 451 53.59 -9.00 18.59
CA PHE A 451 53.46 -8.24 17.34
C PHE A 451 52.10 -8.41 16.64
N ALA A 452 51.11 -9.06 17.27
CA ALA A 452 49.81 -9.31 16.64
C ALA A 452 48.63 -8.79 17.47
N HIS A 453 47.65 -8.22 16.76
CA HIS A 453 46.35 -7.82 17.28
C HIS A 453 45.30 -8.79 16.77
N CYS A 454 44.51 -9.34 17.70
CA CYS A 454 43.36 -10.17 17.39
C CYS A 454 42.11 -9.30 17.52
N CYS A 455 41.29 -9.30 16.50
CA CYS A 455 40.10 -8.47 16.44
C CYS A 455 38.86 -9.33 16.33
N ASN A 456 37.87 -9.00 17.15
CA ASN A 456 36.56 -9.64 17.13
C ASN A 456 35.49 -8.56 16.98
N ASP A 457 34.49 -8.86 16.16
CA ASP A 457 33.29 -8.04 16.07
C ASP A 457 32.33 -8.44 17.19
N HIS A 458 31.87 -7.44 17.94
CA HIS A 458 30.86 -7.62 18.97
C HIS A 458 29.67 -6.74 18.68
N THR A 459 28.48 -7.34 18.62
CA THR A 459 27.23 -6.59 18.46
C THR A 459 26.87 -5.88 19.76
N VAL A 460 26.79 -4.55 19.70
CA VAL A 460 26.28 -3.70 20.77
C VAL A 460 24.83 -3.35 20.46
N TYR A 461 23.99 -3.33 21.48
CA TYR A 461 22.58 -2.98 21.37
C TYR A 461 22.30 -1.65 22.07
N GLY A 462 21.34 -0.90 21.55
CA GLY A 462 20.84 0.30 22.20
C GLY A 462 19.42 0.61 21.77
N SER A 463 18.75 1.39 22.60
CA SER A 463 17.39 1.83 22.37
C SER A 463 17.21 3.30 22.72
N ALA A 464 16.18 3.90 22.18
CA ALA A 464 15.75 5.26 22.52
C ALA A 464 14.24 5.24 22.74
N THR A 465 13.80 5.68 23.90
CA THR A 465 12.38 5.84 24.22
C THR A 465 12.01 7.29 24.02
N TYR A 466 10.97 7.54 23.22
CA TYR A 466 10.43 8.86 22.98
C TYR A 466 8.96 8.95 23.38
N SER A 467 8.59 10.11 23.90
CA SER A 467 7.23 10.41 24.35
C SER A 467 6.75 11.74 23.77
N ALA A 468 5.65 11.68 23.04
CA ALA A 468 5.01 12.78 22.33
C ALA A 468 3.86 13.35 23.15
N TYR A 469 3.75 14.67 23.22
CA TYR A 469 2.71 15.39 23.95
C TYR A 469 2.08 16.50 23.11
N TRP A 470 0.81 16.78 23.36
CA TRP A 470 0.14 17.99 22.90
C TRP A 470 -0.37 18.82 24.08
N CYS A 471 -0.51 20.12 23.86
CA CYS A 471 -0.89 21.08 24.87
C CYS A 471 -2.34 21.54 24.69
N VAL A 472 -3.17 21.29 25.70
CA VAL A 472 -4.61 21.58 25.67
C VAL A 472 -4.98 22.70 26.64
N ALA A 473 -5.84 23.63 26.19
CA ALA A 473 -6.50 24.59 27.07
C ALA A 473 -7.84 24.01 27.55
N ARG A 474 -7.98 23.79 28.86
CA ARG A 474 -9.24 23.28 29.46
C ARG A 474 -10.18 24.39 29.95
N GLY A 475 -9.63 25.59 30.14
CA GLY A 475 -10.36 26.79 30.51
C GLY A 475 -10.13 27.91 29.50
N SER A 476 -10.66 29.10 29.80
CA SER A 476 -10.42 30.28 28.97
C SER A 476 -8.94 30.66 29.00
N VAL A 477 -8.38 30.87 27.82
CA VAL A 477 -7.01 31.39 27.63
C VAL A 477 -7.08 32.72 26.89
N PRO A 478 -6.04 33.59 26.97
CA PRO A 478 -6.00 34.83 26.21
C PRO A 478 -6.16 34.55 24.70
N GLU A 479 -6.77 35.50 23.98
CA GLU A 479 -6.87 35.41 22.53
C GLU A 479 -5.47 35.31 21.91
N GLN A 480 -5.36 34.51 20.85
CA GLN A 480 -4.11 34.31 20.09
C GLN A 480 -2.92 33.79 20.93
N SER A 481 -3.18 33.18 22.09
CA SER A 481 -2.14 32.60 22.96
C SER A 481 -1.63 31.21 22.54
N GLY A 482 -2.16 30.66 21.45
CA GLY A 482 -1.83 29.32 20.96
C GLY A 482 -1.38 29.33 19.51
N PHE A 483 -1.51 28.19 18.85
CA PHE A 483 -1.23 28.03 17.44
C PHE A 483 -2.51 27.82 16.63
N LEU A 484 -2.49 28.33 15.40
CA LEU A 484 -3.31 27.83 14.30
C LEU A 484 -2.82 26.43 13.90
N PHE A 485 -3.76 25.55 13.57
CA PHE A 485 -3.46 24.21 13.09
C PHE A 485 -3.72 24.11 11.58
N GLY A 486 -2.70 23.70 10.82
CA GLY A 486 -2.71 23.63 9.35
C GLY A 486 -2.80 22.21 8.81
N GLY A 487 -3.30 21.27 9.61
CA GLY A 487 -3.27 19.84 9.30
C GLY A 487 -1.96 19.17 9.70
N LEU A 488 -1.80 17.92 9.27
CA LEU A 488 -0.62 17.10 9.53
C LEU A 488 -0.36 16.17 8.34
N TYR A 489 0.87 15.66 8.24
CA TYR A 489 1.28 14.68 7.25
C TYR A 489 2.36 13.76 7.80
N THR A 490 2.59 12.63 7.13
CA THR A 490 3.73 11.75 7.39
C THR A 490 4.64 11.72 6.17
N ASN A 491 5.68 10.89 6.19
CA ASN A 491 6.53 10.71 5.00
C ASN A 491 5.78 10.02 3.84
N THR A 492 4.70 9.30 4.13
CA THR A 492 3.90 8.50 3.19
C THR A 492 2.51 9.08 2.95
N VAL A 493 1.90 9.70 3.97
CA VAL A 493 0.52 10.22 3.93
C VAL A 493 0.52 11.74 3.79
N SER A 494 -0.22 12.25 2.80
CA SER A 494 -0.32 13.68 2.51
C SER A 494 -1.24 14.44 3.48
N ASN A 495 -0.95 15.73 3.68
CA ASN A 495 -1.80 16.64 4.45
C ASN A 495 -3.11 16.91 3.69
N PRO A 496 -4.29 16.67 4.29
CA PRO A 496 -5.58 16.96 3.66
C PRO A 496 -5.76 18.43 3.23
N VAL A 497 -5.11 19.37 3.92
CA VAL A 497 -5.21 20.81 3.62
C VAL A 497 -4.50 21.16 2.31
N THR A 498 -3.30 20.64 2.10
CA THR A 498 -2.44 20.97 0.95
C THR A 498 -2.43 19.90 -0.14
N ARG A 499 -3.06 18.73 0.12
CA ARG A 499 -3.03 17.54 -0.75
C ARG A 499 -1.61 17.08 -1.10
N SER A 500 -0.65 17.38 -0.25
CA SER A 500 0.77 17.12 -0.46
C SER A 500 1.47 16.88 0.88
N ARG A 501 2.72 16.40 0.84
CA ARG A 501 3.54 16.11 2.02
C ARG A 501 4.27 17.37 2.52
N GLN A 502 3.51 18.45 2.71
CA GLN A 502 4.01 19.75 3.14
C GLN A 502 2.96 20.54 3.93
N CYS A 503 3.43 21.51 4.69
CA CYS A 503 2.56 22.47 5.37
C CYS A 503 1.98 23.51 4.40
N PRO A 504 0.81 24.09 4.73
CA PRO A 504 0.29 25.23 3.99
C PRO A 504 1.20 26.46 4.14
N LEU A 505 0.96 27.49 3.32
CA LEU A 505 1.69 28.75 3.40
C LEU A 505 1.55 29.36 4.81
N TYR A 506 2.64 29.92 5.34
CA TYR A 506 2.74 30.49 6.69
C TYR A 506 2.70 29.47 7.86
N PHE A 507 2.78 28.17 7.59
CA PHE A 507 2.86 27.13 8.61
C PHE A 507 4.21 26.42 8.60
N TYR A 508 4.67 26.04 9.79
CA TYR A 508 5.91 25.31 10.01
C TYR A 508 5.63 23.90 10.56
N PRO A 509 6.38 22.87 10.12
CA PRO A 509 6.19 21.50 10.61
C PRO A 509 6.88 21.27 11.96
N LEU A 510 6.17 20.69 12.91
CA LEU A 510 6.71 20.15 14.17
C LEU A 510 6.71 18.62 14.11
N ASN A 511 7.86 17.99 14.38
CA ASN A 511 8.01 16.53 14.29
C ASN A 511 7.50 15.85 15.56
N ILE A 512 6.62 14.86 15.40
CA ILE A 512 6.01 14.08 16.49
C ILE A 512 5.95 12.61 16.08
N GLY A 513 6.12 11.70 17.04
CA GLY A 513 6.26 10.27 16.76
C GLY A 513 7.54 9.99 15.99
N ASN A 514 7.51 8.93 15.17
CA ASN A 514 8.60 8.55 14.29
C ASN A 514 8.70 9.40 13.01
N ASP A 515 7.56 9.75 12.39
CA ASP A 515 7.55 10.41 11.06
C ASP A 515 6.43 11.45 10.83
N MET A 516 5.55 11.65 11.81
CA MET A 516 4.41 12.57 11.71
C MET A 516 4.85 14.02 11.91
N LYS A 517 4.30 14.93 11.10
CA LYS A 517 4.60 16.36 11.12
C LYS A 517 3.31 17.15 11.28
N VAL A 518 3.23 17.93 12.35
CA VAL A 518 2.10 18.78 12.69
C VAL A 518 2.37 20.19 12.21
N CYS A 519 1.51 20.73 11.34
CA CYS A 519 1.69 22.07 10.79
C CYS A 519 1.08 23.12 11.73
N VAL A 520 1.91 24.04 12.20
CA VAL A 520 1.49 25.10 13.13
C VAL A 520 1.86 26.49 12.62
N SER A 521 1.07 27.49 12.99
CA SER A 521 1.37 28.90 12.73
C SER A 521 0.90 29.75 13.90
N ASP A 522 1.70 30.76 14.26
CA ASP A 522 1.36 31.85 15.17
C ASP A 522 1.01 33.14 14.41
N ASP A 523 0.98 33.09 13.08
CA ASP A 523 0.57 34.21 12.22
C ASP A 523 -0.95 34.17 12.02
N TYR A 524 -1.65 34.89 12.89
CA TYR A 524 -3.12 35.01 12.87
C TYR A 524 -3.65 35.90 11.75
N GLU A 525 -2.80 36.58 10.98
CA GLU A 525 -3.20 37.42 9.86
C GLU A 525 -3.14 36.64 8.54
N LEU A 526 -1.99 36.07 8.22
CA LEU A 526 -1.74 35.37 6.96
C LEU A 526 -1.99 33.86 7.04
N GLY A 527 -1.79 33.25 8.21
CA GLY A 527 -2.01 31.82 8.42
C GLY A 527 -3.48 31.44 8.60
N TYR A 528 -4.34 32.38 8.96
CA TYR A 528 -5.74 32.09 9.31
C TYR A 528 -6.52 31.44 8.16
N GLU A 529 -6.30 31.87 6.92
CA GLU A 529 -6.95 31.33 5.72
C GLU A 529 -6.78 29.81 5.56
N PHE A 530 -5.60 29.29 5.92
CA PHE A 530 -5.28 27.86 5.80
C PHE A 530 -5.47 27.08 7.10
N SER A 531 -5.92 27.74 8.16
CA SER A 531 -6.15 27.11 9.46
C SER A 531 -7.41 26.27 9.45
N VAL A 532 -7.38 25.14 10.15
CA VAL A 532 -8.56 24.31 10.40
C VAL A 532 -8.80 24.22 11.90
N PRO A 533 -10.05 24.41 12.37
CA PRO A 533 -10.34 24.34 13.80
C PRO A 533 -10.03 22.94 14.34
N PHE A 534 -9.16 22.90 15.37
CA PHE A 534 -8.61 21.68 15.94
C PHE A 534 -9.16 21.43 17.34
N ALA A 535 -9.48 20.18 17.66
CA ALA A 535 -10.06 19.77 18.93
C ALA A 535 -9.35 18.57 19.57
N GLY A 536 -8.05 18.43 19.33
CA GLY A 536 -7.20 17.54 20.10
C GLY A 536 -6.79 16.25 19.42
N PHE A 537 -5.85 15.56 20.07
CA PHE A 537 -5.41 14.23 19.73
C PHE A 537 -5.93 13.21 20.73
N TYR A 538 -6.05 11.96 20.30
CA TYR A 538 -6.15 10.80 21.17
C TYR A 538 -5.53 9.58 20.47
N SER A 539 -5.23 8.56 21.24
CA SER A 539 -4.59 7.34 20.76
C SER A 539 -5.14 6.09 21.43
N CYS A 540 -4.58 4.94 21.07
CA CYS A 540 -4.85 3.70 21.78
C CYS A 540 -4.45 3.77 23.28
N ARG A 541 -3.56 4.69 23.67
CA ARG A 541 -3.06 4.85 25.05
C ARG A 541 -3.70 6.01 25.82
N SER A 542 -4.13 7.07 25.15
CA SER A 542 -4.61 8.29 25.82
C SER A 542 -5.86 8.85 25.15
N GLY A 543 -6.85 9.27 25.94
CA GLY A 543 -8.08 9.90 25.46
C GLY A 543 -7.95 11.41 25.26
N ASN A 544 -9.02 12.01 24.75
CA ASN A 544 -9.12 13.44 24.52
C ASN A 544 -9.88 14.12 25.67
N PRO A 545 -9.23 14.97 26.49
CA PRO A 545 -9.90 15.63 27.61
C PRO A 545 -10.98 16.63 27.18
N LEU A 546 -10.97 17.11 25.93
CA LEU A 546 -11.98 18.05 25.42
C LEU A 546 -13.35 17.41 25.21
N MET A 547 -13.45 16.08 25.28
CA MET A 547 -14.75 15.39 25.31
C MET A 547 -15.43 15.44 26.68
N ILE A 548 -14.69 15.78 27.74
CA ILE A 548 -15.23 15.95 29.08
C ILE A 548 -15.74 17.39 29.18
N GLY A 549 -17.01 17.58 29.51
CA GLY A 549 -17.66 18.89 29.49
C GLY A 549 -16.88 19.95 30.29
N SER A 550 -16.65 21.11 29.67
CA SER A 550 -15.88 22.25 30.24
C SER A 550 -16.59 22.96 31.40
N LYS A 551 -17.83 22.60 31.76
CA LYS A 551 -18.55 23.23 32.87
C LYS A 551 -18.17 22.64 34.22
N SER A 552 -16.95 22.89 34.67
CA SER A 552 -16.68 22.85 36.11
C SER A 552 -15.68 23.93 36.43
N ASP A 553 -16.19 25.06 36.94
CA ASP A 553 -15.38 26.02 37.68
C ASP A 553 -14.48 25.24 38.63
N SER A 554 -13.18 25.51 38.58
CA SER A 554 -12.16 24.92 39.46
C SER A 554 -12.48 25.07 40.96
N ASN A 555 -13.39 25.98 41.31
CA ASN A 555 -13.89 26.20 42.68
C ASN A 555 -15.08 25.31 43.10
N LEU A 556 -15.73 24.58 42.18
CA LEU A 556 -16.84 23.66 42.46
C LEU A 556 -16.43 22.17 42.52
N LEU A 557 -15.18 21.86 42.14
CA LEU A 557 -14.60 20.51 42.10
C LEU A 557 -14.39 19.85 43.48
N LYS A 558 -14.77 20.51 44.58
CA LYS A 558 -14.70 19.93 45.93
C LYS A 558 -16.00 19.29 46.44
N SER A 559 -17.12 19.37 45.71
CA SER A 559 -18.42 18.98 46.29
C SER A 559 -19.39 18.18 45.42
N THR A 560 -19.04 17.76 44.20
CA THR A 560 -19.98 16.97 43.37
C THR A 560 -19.35 15.70 42.78
N HIS A 561 -19.86 14.54 43.21
CA HIS A 561 -19.54 13.21 42.67
C HIS A 561 -20.18 13.01 41.28
N THR A 562 -19.85 13.85 40.31
CA THR A 562 -20.29 13.68 38.92
C THR A 562 -19.29 12.84 38.13
N LEU A 563 -19.78 12.17 37.07
CA LEU A 563 -18.94 11.38 36.16
C LEU A 563 -17.82 12.22 35.53
N ASP A 564 -18.11 13.48 35.19
CA ASP A 564 -17.13 14.41 34.62
C ASP A 564 -15.99 14.74 35.59
N SER A 565 -16.30 14.92 36.88
CA SER A 565 -15.30 15.12 37.93
C SER A 565 -14.44 13.87 38.12
N TYR A 566 -15.03 12.67 38.08
CA TYR A 566 -14.30 11.40 38.15
C TYR A 566 -13.35 11.21 36.96
N LEU A 567 -13.84 11.44 35.73
CA LEU A 567 -13.04 11.31 34.51
C LEU A 567 -11.91 12.34 34.46
N THR A 568 -12.18 13.56 34.91
CA THR A 568 -11.16 14.62 35.03
C THR A 568 -10.00 14.19 35.93
N LEU A 569 -10.28 13.52 37.04
CA LEU A 569 -9.27 13.03 38.00
C LEU A 569 -8.60 11.71 37.58
N SER A 570 -9.15 11.02 36.58
CA SER A 570 -8.73 9.67 36.19
C SER A 570 -7.49 9.61 35.28
N GLY A 571 -7.08 10.76 34.72
CA GLY A 571 -5.91 10.89 33.86
C GLY A 571 -6.09 10.39 32.43
N SER A 572 -5.11 10.68 31.57
CA SER A 572 -5.19 10.49 30.11
C SER A 572 -5.51 9.07 29.66
N GLY A 573 -5.06 8.04 30.39
CA GLY A 573 -5.33 6.63 30.06
C GLY A 573 -6.80 6.21 30.19
N LYS A 574 -7.59 6.97 30.95
CA LYS A 574 -9.02 6.70 31.20
C LYS A 574 -9.96 7.71 30.55
N TRP A 575 -9.42 8.78 29.98
CA TRP A 575 -10.23 9.73 29.23
C TRP A 575 -10.86 9.06 28.01
N PRO A 576 -12.07 9.48 27.63
CA PRO A 576 -12.73 8.89 26.50
C PRO A 576 -11.97 9.21 25.19
N LYS A 577 -11.99 8.25 24.26
CA LYS A 577 -11.23 8.29 23.00
C LYS A 577 -12.17 8.67 21.86
N GLY A 578 -12.12 9.92 21.42
CA GLY A 578 -13.03 10.45 20.41
C GLY A 578 -12.93 11.96 20.28
N CYS A 579 -13.86 12.52 19.51
CA CYS A 579 -13.95 13.95 19.25
C CYS A 579 -15.13 14.61 19.97
N PRO A 580 -14.97 15.86 20.43
CA PRO A 580 -16.09 16.62 21.00
C PRO A 580 -17.16 16.89 19.94
N ASN A 581 -18.36 17.24 20.40
CA ASN A 581 -19.50 17.50 19.52
C ASN A 581 -19.18 18.54 18.44
N GLY A 582 -19.51 18.21 17.18
CA GLY A 582 -19.25 19.05 16.00
C GLY A 582 -17.85 18.92 15.40
N TYR A 583 -17.00 18.06 15.97
CA TYR A 583 -15.70 17.70 15.43
C TYR A 583 -15.66 16.23 15.02
N SER A 584 -15.03 15.95 13.89
CA SER A 584 -14.89 14.60 13.32
C SER A 584 -13.49 14.04 13.55
N GLN A 585 -13.45 12.71 13.68
CA GLN A 585 -12.22 11.95 13.86
C GLN A 585 -11.51 11.75 12.52
N HIS A 586 -10.19 11.94 12.52
CA HIS A 586 -9.31 11.59 11.40
C HIS A 586 -8.10 10.79 11.90
N LEU A 587 -7.73 9.75 11.16
CA LEU A 587 -6.52 8.98 11.44
C LEU A 587 -5.29 9.80 11.03
N ALA A 588 -4.36 10.00 11.95
CA ALA A 588 -3.08 10.64 11.67
C ALA A 588 -2.05 9.63 11.16
N THR A 589 -1.78 8.60 11.96
CA THR A 589 -0.87 7.50 11.63
C THR A 589 -1.13 6.30 12.54
N VAL A 590 -0.52 5.16 12.22
CA VAL A 590 -0.48 3.98 13.09
C VAL A 590 0.97 3.67 13.40
N GLU A 591 1.33 3.76 14.67
CA GLU A 591 2.69 3.57 15.15
C GLU A 591 2.74 2.41 16.14
N ASN A 592 3.53 1.37 15.86
CA ASN A 592 3.63 0.17 16.69
C ASN A 592 2.25 -0.43 17.06
N SER A 593 1.38 -0.57 16.06
CA SER A 593 -0.02 -1.03 16.20
C SER A 593 -0.91 -0.13 17.06
N CYS A 594 -0.48 1.09 17.38
CA CYS A 594 -1.29 2.09 18.07
C CYS A 594 -1.80 3.15 17.10
N GLU A 595 -3.12 3.27 16.98
CA GLU A 595 -3.74 4.32 16.19
C GLU A 595 -3.63 5.66 16.90
N ILE A 596 -3.15 6.68 16.19
CA ILE A 596 -3.14 8.07 16.62
C ILE A 596 -4.17 8.82 15.78
N ASN A 597 -5.17 9.39 16.45
CA ASN A 597 -6.26 10.10 15.82
C ASN A 597 -6.26 11.56 16.26
N TYR A 598 -6.84 12.42 15.43
CA TYR A 598 -7.02 13.84 15.70
C TYR A 598 -8.42 14.30 15.33
N CYS A 599 -8.84 15.39 15.95
CA CYS A 599 -10.18 15.95 15.79
C CYS A 599 -10.10 17.31 15.11
N VAL A 600 -10.84 17.49 14.02
CA VAL A 600 -11.07 18.80 13.38
C VAL A 600 -12.55 19.03 13.17
N LYS A 601 -12.96 20.27 12.95
CA LYS A 601 -14.37 20.58 12.67
C LYS A 601 -14.88 19.73 11.51
N ALA A 602 -16.08 19.16 11.62
CA ALA A 602 -16.57 18.10 10.73
C ALA A 602 -16.54 18.42 9.22
N ASP A 603 -16.73 19.69 8.86
CA ASP A 603 -16.75 20.21 7.49
C ASP A 603 -15.41 20.80 7.03
N ALA A 604 -14.36 20.78 7.88
CA ALA A 604 -13.12 21.52 7.66
C ALA A 604 -12.41 21.19 6.34
N PHE A 605 -12.56 19.96 5.85
CA PHE A 605 -11.94 19.53 4.59
C PHE A 605 -12.90 19.49 3.39
N SER A 606 -14.20 19.74 3.59
CA SER A 606 -15.21 19.72 2.52
C SER A 606 -14.86 20.61 1.33
N PRO A 607 -14.37 21.86 1.50
CA PRO A 607 -14.07 22.75 0.37
C PRO A 607 -12.96 22.23 -0.56
N ARG A 608 -12.21 21.21 -0.13
CA ARG A 608 -11.16 20.61 -0.95
C ARG A 608 -11.71 19.61 -1.97
N GLY A 609 -13.00 19.26 -1.97
CA GLY A 609 -13.55 18.22 -2.84
C GLY A 609 -13.19 16.80 -2.38
N LEU A 610 -13.56 15.77 -3.14
CA LEU A 610 -13.29 14.37 -2.77
C LEU A 610 -11.77 14.08 -2.69
N PRO A 611 -11.29 13.39 -1.64
CA PRO A 611 -9.90 13.02 -1.52
C PRO A 611 -9.59 11.82 -2.44
N PRO A 612 -8.40 11.77 -3.07
CA PRO A 612 -7.97 10.56 -3.75
C PRO A 612 -7.73 9.44 -2.74
N VAL A 613 -7.85 8.20 -3.20
CA VAL A 613 -7.52 7.02 -2.39
C VAL A 613 -6.05 7.05 -1.98
N ARG A 614 -5.78 6.79 -0.70
CA ARG A 614 -4.43 6.65 -0.14
C ARG A 614 -3.96 5.22 -0.33
N GLN A 615 -3.00 5.02 -1.21
CA GLN A 615 -2.45 3.70 -1.50
C GLN A 615 -1.32 3.33 -0.53
N PRO A 616 -1.16 2.04 -0.20
CA PRO A 616 0.01 1.57 0.54
C PRO A 616 1.30 1.71 -0.30
N PRO A 617 2.50 1.71 0.33
CA PRO A 617 2.74 1.52 1.75
C PRO A 617 2.51 2.78 2.58
N PHE A 618 2.08 2.60 3.83
CA PHE A 618 1.84 3.67 4.81
C PHE A 618 3.03 3.88 5.73
N MET A 619 4.06 3.05 5.61
CA MET A 619 5.33 3.19 6.30
C MET A 619 6.49 3.33 5.31
N GLU A 620 7.59 3.92 5.76
CA GLU A 620 8.83 3.93 4.98
C GLU A 620 9.45 2.53 4.91
N ILE A 621 10.26 2.33 3.87
CA ILE A 621 11.01 1.08 3.71
C ILE A 621 11.98 0.88 4.90
N PRO A 622 11.86 -0.22 5.65
CA PRO A 622 12.74 -0.47 6.79
C PRO A 622 14.17 -0.77 6.35
N ALA A 623 15.16 -0.10 6.95
CA ALA A 623 16.57 -0.35 6.67
C ALA A 623 17.02 -1.74 7.12
N GLU A 624 16.35 -2.33 8.12
CA GLU A 624 16.65 -3.68 8.62
C GLU A 624 16.42 -4.78 7.58
N GLY A 625 15.62 -4.52 6.53
CA GLY A 625 15.41 -5.46 5.43
C GLY A 625 16.59 -5.62 4.49
N PHE A 626 17.61 -4.77 4.59
CA PHE A 626 18.80 -4.76 3.74
C PHE A 626 20.07 -5.18 4.49
N THR A 627 19.95 -5.67 5.73
CA THR A 627 21.10 -6.21 6.44
C THR A 627 21.33 -7.64 5.99
N ASP A 628 22.34 -7.86 5.17
CA ASP A 628 22.71 -9.20 4.76
C ASP A 628 23.21 -10.00 5.99
N SER A 629 22.53 -11.09 6.31
CA SER A 629 23.00 -12.04 7.34
C SER A 629 24.08 -13.00 6.83
N SER A 630 24.32 -13.01 5.51
CA SER A 630 25.31 -13.85 4.83
C SER A 630 26.66 -13.13 4.74
N SER A 631 27.73 -13.87 5.04
CA SER A 631 29.09 -13.46 4.66
C SER A 631 29.24 -13.64 3.15
N TYR A 632 29.79 -12.64 2.45
CA TYR A 632 30.12 -12.75 1.03
C TYR A 632 31.64 -12.72 0.85
N SER A 633 32.17 -13.56 -0.04
CA SER A 633 33.44 -13.25 -0.68
C SER A 633 33.18 -12.42 -1.92
N ILE A 634 33.91 -11.31 -2.02
CA ILE A 634 33.91 -10.43 -3.17
C ILE A 634 35.23 -10.69 -3.90
N SER A 635 35.19 -10.90 -5.21
CA SER A 635 36.40 -11.01 -6.03
C SER A 635 37.20 -9.69 -5.99
N ASP A 636 38.51 -9.76 -6.22
CA ASP A 636 39.40 -8.58 -6.16
C ASP A 636 39.00 -7.46 -7.16
N ASP A 637 38.24 -7.79 -8.20
CA ASP A 637 37.69 -6.83 -9.18
C ASP A 637 36.31 -6.25 -8.78
N GLY A 638 35.71 -6.71 -7.69
CA GLY A 638 34.41 -6.26 -7.18
C GLY A 638 33.18 -6.75 -7.97
N LEU A 639 33.38 -7.57 -9.01
CA LEU A 639 32.33 -7.94 -9.97
C LEU A 639 31.60 -9.24 -9.59
N ILE A 640 32.23 -10.11 -8.79
CA ILE A 640 31.69 -11.42 -8.44
C ILE A 640 31.48 -11.48 -6.94
N TRP A 641 30.22 -11.75 -6.57
CA TRP A 641 29.78 -11.90 -5.19
C TRP A 641 29.41 -13.36 -4.97
N LYS A 642 30.14 -14.07 -4.10
CA LYS A 642 29.83 -15.44 -3.71
C LYS A 642 29.34 -15.45 -2.26
N ILE A 643 28.14 -15.97 -2.04
CA ILE A 643 27.61 -16.23 -0.69
C ILE A 643 28.46 -17.34 -0.07
N MET A 644 29.07 -17.07 1.09
CA MET A 644 29.80 -18.08 1.85
C MET A 644 28.82 -18.94 2.63
N THR A 645 29.04 -20.26 2.63
CA THR A 645 28.37 -21.14 3.60
C THR A 645 28.89 -20.86 5.02
N PRO A 646 28.15 -21.20 6.09
CA PRO A 646 28.63 -21.02 7.47
C PRO A 646 29.99 -21.69 7.72
N GLU A 647 30.21 -22.88 7.15
CA GLU A 647 31.51 -23.57 7.17
C GLU A 647 32.60 -22.82 6.41
N GLU A 648 32.34 -22.28 5.21
CA GLU A 648 33.31 -21.47 4.45
C GLU A 648 33.62 -20.15 5.18
N ALA A 649 32.63 -19.54 5.83
CA ALA A 649 32.81 -18.32 6.62
C ALA A 649 33.69 -18.54 7.84
N ASP A 650 33.48 -19.65 8.58
CA ASP A 650 34.34 -20.02 9.72
C ASP A 650 35.72 -20.53 9.26
N THR A 651 35.80 -21.17 8.10
CA THR A 651 37.08 -21.58 7.48
C THR A 651 37.89 -20.37 7.01
N SER A 652 37.26 -19.32 6.49
CA SER A 652 37.95 -18.07 6.11
C SER A 652 38.48 -17.29 7.33
N LYS A 653 37.76 -17.33 8.46
CA LYS A 653 38.19 -16.75 9.75
C LYS A 653 39.32 -17.55 10.40
N SER A 654 39.38 -18.87 10.16
CA SER A 654 40.43 -19.74 10.68
C SER A 654 41.65 -19.83 9.76
N ALA A 655 41.49 -19.65 8.43
CA ALA A 655 42.58 -19.60 7.46
C ALA A 655 43.48 -18.36 7.61
N SER A 656 42.99 -17.27 8.22
CA SER A 656 43.83 -16.15 8.64
C SER A 656 44.64 -16.43 9.93
N THR A 657 44.48 -17.61 10.55
CA THR A 657 45.04 -17.93 11.88
C THR A 657 45.81 -19.25 11.93
N SER A 658 46.26 -19.81 10.80
CA SER A 658 47.13 -21.00 10.83
C SER A 658 48.05 -21.12 9.62
N SER A 659 49.21 -20.48 9.71
CA SER A 659 50.43 -21.03 9.11
C SER A 659 51.31 -21.56 10.23
N SER A 660 51.82 -22.78 10.02
CA SER A 660 52.70 -23.61 10.86
C SER A 660 52.03 -24.32 12.05
N ASP A 661 51.64 -25.58 11.86
CA ASP A 661 52.44 -26.66 12.42
C ASP A 661 52.23 -27.99 11.68
N SER A 662 53.35 -28.67 11.51
CA SER A 662 53.55 -29.91 10.76
C SER A 662 53.12 -31.16 11.54
N GLU A 663 52.62 -32.11 10.76
CA GLU A 663 52.28 -33.51 11.02
C GLU A 663 53.02 -34.22 12.18
N SER A 664 52.27 -35.00 12.95
CA SER A 664 52.65 -36.41 13.17
C SER A 664 51.43 -37.28 13.54
N SER A 665 51.41 -38.44 12.91
CA SER A 665 50.41 -39.51 12.91
C SER A 665 50.37 -40.33 14.20
N GLU A 666 49.17 -40.74 14.62
CA GLU A 666 48.92 -41.86 15.54
C GLU A 666 49.48 -43.18 14.96
N ASN A 667 50.00 -44.20 15.67
CA ASN A 667 49.53 -45.00 16.82
C ASN A 667 50.66 -46.06 17.13
N PRO A 668 50.61 -46.97 18.13
CA PRO A 668 49.74 -47.10 19.32
C PRO A 668 50.51 -47.39 20.65
N GLY A 669 49.85 -47.27 21.80
CA GLY A 669 50.10 -48.15 22.95
C GLY A 669 50.55 -47.53 24.29
N LEU A 670 49.77 -47.87 25.32
CA LEU A 670 50.08 -48.02 26.76
C LEU A 670 50.50 -46.81 27.65
N SER A 671 49.64 -46.62 28.67
CA SER A 671 49.92 -46.43 30.11
C SER A 671 50.68 -45.19 30.64
N LYS A 672 49.93 -44.44 31.46
CA LYS A 672 50.30 -43.56 32.60
C LYS A 672 51.79 -43.46 33.00
N GLY A 673 52.28 -42.21 33.10
CA GLY A 673 53.10 -41.73 34.24
C GLY A 673 54.44 -41.04 33.93
N VAL A 674 54.68 -39.92 34.63
CA VAL A 674 56.00 -39.29 34.97
C VAL A 674 56.67 -38.48 33.84
N VAL A 675 56.57 -37.13 33.80
CA VAL A 675 57.30 -36.09 34.57
C VAL A 675 58.84 -36.05 34.37
N ALA A 676 59.27 -34.98 33.69
CA ALA A 676 60.49 -34.20 33.84
C ALA A 676 61.88 -34.86 33.69
N GLY A 677 62.68 -34.28 32.78
CA GLY A 677 64.14 -34.26 32.88
C GLY A 677 64.84 -34.34 31.54
N ILE A 678 65.73 -33.38 31.28
CA ILE A 678 66.73 -33.31 30.18
C ILE A 678 66.23 -32.66 28.87
N SER A 679 66.30 -31.33 28.78
CA SER A 679 66.63 -30.60 27.53
C SER A 679 66.93 -29.10 27.75
N ILE A 680 67.67 -28.74 28.80
CA ILE A 680 68.13 -27.35 29.03
C ILE A 680 69.51 -27.07 28.38
N ILE A 681 70.20 -28.08 27.83
CA ILE A 681 71.54 -27.91 27.24
C ILE A 681 71.47 -27.58 25.73
N ALA A 682 70.42 -27.99 25.02
CA ALA A 682 70.30 -27.77 23.57
C ALA A 682 69.91 -26.32 23.19
N THR A 683 69.15 -25.62 24.04
CA THR A 683 68.66 -24.26 23.76
C THR A 683 69.74 -23.19 23.90
N ILE A 684 70.73 -23.37 24.77
CA ILE A 684 71.82 -22.40 24.95
C ILE A 684 72.81 -22.46 23.76
N ALA A 685 73.06 -23.65 23.20
CA ALA A 685 73.94 -23.80 22.04
C ALA A 685 73.36 -23.16 20.75
N CYS A 686 72.05 -23.26 20.54
CA CYS A 686 71.37 -22.66 19.39
C CYS A 686 71.39 -21.11 19.40
N ILE A 687 71.28 -20.49 20.59
CA ILE A 687 71.28 -19.03 20.72
C ILE A 687 72.67 -18.45 20.41
N VAL A 688 73.75 -19.11 20.83
CA VAL A 688 75.12 -18.68 20.54
C VAL A 688 75.42 -18.78 19.04
N ALA A 689 75.01 -19.87 18.37
CA ALA A 689 75.20 -20.04 16.94
C ALA A 689 74.44 -18.99 16.09
N ALA A 690 73.18 -18.69 16.46
CA ALA A 690 72.37 -17.67 15.77
C ALA A 690 72.97 -16.26 15.91
N SER A 691 73.54 -15.92 17.07
CA SER A 691 74.16 -14.61 17.31
C SER A 691 75.42 -14.40 16.46
N ALA A 692 76.22 -15.45 16.23
CA ALA A 692 77.44 -15.36 15.41
C ALA A 692 77.14 -15.14 13.91
N ILE A 693 76.06 -15.72 13.40
CA ILE A 693 75.62 -15.57 11.99
C ILE A 693 75.14 -14.13 11.72
N ILE A 694 74.39 -13.53 12.66
CA ILE A 694 73.87 -12.16 12.53
C ILE A 694 75.02 -11.13 12.54
N VAL A 695 76.06 -11.34 13.34
CA VAL A 695 77.24 -10.45 13.38
C VAL A 695 78.04 -10.54 12.07
N LYS A 696 78.18 -11.74 11.47
CA LYS A 696 78.83 -11.91 10.15
C LYS A 696 78.05 -11.24 9.01
N TYR A 697 76.72 -11.32 9.04
CA TYR A 697 75.87 -10.70 8.01
C TYR A 697 75.84 -9.16 8.10
N ARG A 698 75.89 -8.60 9.32
CA ARG A 698 75.98 -7.14 9.53
C ARG A 698 77.31 -6.53 9.09
N LYS A 699 78.41 -7.31 9.14
CA LYS A 699 79.74 -6.87 8.67
C LYS A 699 79.86 -6.88 7.13
N TYR A 700 79.07 -7.70 6.44
CA TYR A 700 79.08 -7.80 4.97
C TYR A 700 78.28 -6.68 4.28
N LYS A 701 77.31 -6.07 4.97
CA LYS A 701 76.45 -4.99 4.43
C LYS A 701 77.05 -3.57 4.53
N SER A 702 78.23 -3.39 5.14
CA SER A 702 78.85 -2.06 5.30
C SER A 702 79.79 -1.62 4.17
N LEU A 703 79.91 -2.39 3.06
CA LEU A 703 80.94 -2.13 2.03
C LEU A 703 80.44 -1.73 0.64
N TYR A 704 79.14 -1.51 0.42
CA TYR A 704 78.64 -1.00 -0.88
C TYR A 704 77.56 0.08 -0.72
N ARG A 705 77.91 1.31 -1.12
CA ARG A 705 77.01 2.46 -1.35
C ARG A 705 77.58 3.28 -2.52
N PRO A 706 76.78 3.60 -3.56
CA PRO A 706 76.98 4.83 -4.32
C PRO A 706 75.86 5.85 -4.10
N LEU A 707 76.15 7.07 -4.53
CA LEU A 707 75.74 8.37 -3.99
C LEU A 707 74.43 8.96 -4.54
N LYS A 708 73.86 9.85 -3.70
CA LYS A 708 72.77 10.81 -3.94
C LYS A 708 73.13 11.86 -5.00
N MET A 709 72.12 12.45 -5.65
CA MET A 709 72.06 13.91 -5.83
C MET A 709 70.63 14.43 -5.65
N SER A 710 70.53 15.66 -5.16
CA SER A 710 69.50 16.13 -4.23
C SER A 710 68.83 17.44 -4.65
N ALA A 711 67.49 17.48 -4.49
CA ALA A 711 66.71 18.52 -3.80
C ALA A 711 66.53 19.91 -4.51
N PRO A 712 65.65 20.85 -4.04
CA PRO A 712 64.88 20.85 -2.78
C PRO A 712 63.43 21.41 -2.77
N LEU A 713 62.70 20.99 -1.72
CA LEU A 713 61.81 21.70 -0.75
C LEU A 713 60.88 22.84 -1.21
N TYR A 714 59.62 22.82 -0.75
CA TYR A 714 59.09 23.79 0.25
C TYR A 714 57.74 23.30 0.84
N ARG A 715 57.28 23.96 1.91
CA ARG A 715 56.55 23.46 3.10
C ARG A 715 55.32 24.33 3.40
N GLU A 716 54.18 23.74 3.77
CA GLU A 716 53.12 24.26 4.70
C GLU A 716 51.98 23.21 4.81
N LYS A 717 51.41 22.74 5.93
CA LYS A 717 50.76 23.30 7.15
C LYS A 717 49.47 24.12 6.91
N THR A 718 48.32 23.46 7.21
CA THR A 718 47.07 23.91 7.92
C THR A 718 46.44 25.26 7.52
N THR A 719 45.12 25.47 7.30
CA THR A 719 43.91 25.17 8.13
C THR A 719 42.62 25.71 7.45
N ASN A 720 41.44 25.12 7.78
CA ASN A 720 40.05 25.66 7.91
C ASN A 720 39.31 26.53 6.84
N SER A 721 38.16 25.98 6.35
CA SER A 721 36.80 26.55 6.06
C SER A 721 36.61 27.82 5.19
N PRO A 722 35.38 28.21 4.75
CA PRO A 722 34.11 27.51 4.43
C PRO A 722 33.58 27.91 3.02
N SER A 723 32.38 27.47 2.57
CA SER A 723 31.75 28.04 1.36
C SER A 723 30.22 28.12 1.46
N ARG A 724 29.67 29.33 1.23
CA ARG A 724 28.24 29.64 1.06
C ARG A 724 28.10 30.69 -0.08
N VAL A 725 27.22 30.41 -1.05
CA VAL A 725 26.46 31.28 -2.01
C VAL A 725 27.25 32.20 -2.98
N GLN A 726 26.85 32.60 -4.20
CA GLN A 726 25.55 32.79 -4.89
C GLN A 726 25.72 32.82 -6.45
N TYR A 727 24.61 32.53 -7.16
CA TYR A 727 24.10 32.96 -8.49
C TYR A 727 24.96 33.61 -9.60
N GLY A 728 24.65 33.26 -10.87
CA GLY A 728 24.87 34.13 -12.04
C GLY A 728 24.68 33.50 -13.44
N SER A 729 23.60 33.89 -14.13
CA SER A 729 23.31 34.02 -15.60
C SER A 729 24.56 34.24 -16.52
N GLN A 730 24.66 33.94 -17.82
CA GLN A 730 23.76 34.04 -19.00
C GLN A 730 24.48 33.45 -20.26
N ASN A 731 23.77 32.93 -21.26
CA ASN A 731 23.90 33.37 -22.67
C ASN A 731 22.92 32.66 -23.63
N GLU A 732 22.34 33.50 -24.50
CA GLU A 732 21.32 33.26 -25.51
C GLU A 732 21.87 32.73 -26.84
N HIS A 733 21.04 32.00 -27.61
CA HIS A 733 20.82 32.32 -29.02
C HIS A 733 19.45 31.84 -29.54
N GLN A 734 18.88 32.70 -30.40
CA GLN A 734 17.50 32.79 -30.88
C GLN A 734 17.08 31.71 -31.91
N THR A 735 15.78 31.47 -32.01
CA THR A 735 15.09 31.41 -33.32
C THR A 735 13.61 31.85 -33.17
N GLU A 736 13.19 32.74 -34.06
CA GLU A 736 11.92 33.47 -34.09
C GLU A 736 10.76 32.75 -34.81
N ILE A 737 9.55 33.00 -34.28
CA ILE A 737 8.29 33.44 -34.94
C ILE A 737 7.61 32.54 -35.99
N LEU A 738 6.33 32.18 -35.71
CA LEU A 738 5.20 32.56 -36.56
C LEU A 738 3.85 32.47 -35.81
N VAL A 739 3.12 33.59 -35.81
CA VAL A 739 1.71 33.77 -35.43
C VAL A 739 0.95 34.18 -36.69
N GLU A 740 -0.21 33.56 -36.91
CA GLU A 740 -1.43 34.02 -37.62
C GLU A 740 -2.24 32.73 -37.86
N THR A 741 -3.51 32.55 -37.52
CA THR A 741 -4.69 33.40 -37.30
C THR A 741 -5.67 32.65 -36.40
#